data_AF-A2F255-F1
#
_entry.id   AF-A2F255-F1
#
_cell.length_a   1.000
_cell.length_b   1.000
_cell.length_c   1.000
_cell.angle_alpha   90.00
_cell.angle_beta   90.00
_cell.angle_gamma   90.00
#
_symmetry.space_group_name_H-M   'P 1'
#
loop_
_entity.id
_entity.type
_entity.pdbx_description
1 polymer ?
#
loop_
_entity_poly.entity_id
_entity_poly.type
_entity_poly.pdbx_seq_one_letter_code
_entity_poly.pdbx_strand_id
1 'polypeptide(L)'
;MLFCLFSSAYCYCPEGSYAIPSGKPSIEDSAFYECTSLTSITIPNSVTSIGNSAFSGCSKLTSITIPNSVTSIGIYAFYECTSLTSITIPNSVTSIGNGAFDSCSSLTSITIPNSVTSIGYNAFSGCSSLTSITIPNSAKSIESSTFYECSSLTSITIPNSVISIEDSAFCKCTSLTSITIGNSVTSIGIYAFSECSSLTGITIPNSVTSIGNSAFSECSKLTSITIPNNVTSIGIYAFDSCSSLTSITIGNSVTSIEDSAFSGCSKLTSITIPNSVTSIGNSAFSECSSLTSITIPNSVTSIGNSAFSGCSKLTSITIPNNVTSIGIYAFYECTSLTSITIPNSVTSIGNEAFYECSSLTSITIPNSVTSIGYTAFYECTSLTSITIPNSVISIEDSAFCKCTSLTSITIGNSVTSIGNTAFYECSSLTSITIPDGVKSIGKNTFYNCSKLTSITIPNSVISIEDSAFYNCSSLTSITIGNSVTSIGNGAFDSCSSLTSITIKTTEDITNSVKTDAFVNCPITELIYETTGFSILTFDYFKDTVKLVKFNIPKSNSNSMIRLQEIKSLPTLTHFTKLDKVTIENINELTIPESFVKGDKFEIFISNNIKFIDPNAFKDCSINKFTYLGTDKLEGDFLKNAKSCEEVIISVKYSNNEIGGKTINYKYNEETGEYENPNQPGGNPGDPNQPGGNPGDPSQPGGNPDDPNQPGGNPGDPSKSKENKANKGGKTAGIIIGSLIGIWLVAAICFGVYYYFVHFKPKNKKDDNEYNDEETIAIGTNELTNENVLATIDELPNNDYASAEV
;
A
#
# COMPACT_ATOMS: atom_id res chain seq x y z
N MET A 1 -36.81 5.69 52.94
CA MET A 1 -37.78 5.85 54.05
C MET A 1 -38.86 6.91 53.77
N LEU A 2 -38.55 8.06 53.15
CA LEU A 2 -39.57 9.10 52.85
C LEU A 2 -40.53 8.77 51.68
N PHE A 3 -40.22 7.79 50.84
CA PHE A 3 -41.11 7.28 49.77
C PHE A 3 -42.24 6.34 50.30
N CYS A 4 -42.22 5.94 51.57
CA CYS A 4 -43.19 4.98 52.15
C CYS A 4 -44.51 5.63 52.61
N LEU A 5 -44.71 6.95 52.49
CA LEU A 5 -45.92 7.62 53.00
C LEU A 5 -47.12 7.61 52.05
N PHE A 6 -46.96 7.16 50.78
CA PHE A 6 -48.05 7.20 49.79
C PHE A 6 -48.17 5.97 48.88
N SER A 7 -47.41 4.88 49.11
CA SER A 7 -47.46 3.67 48.28
C SER A 7 -47.81 2.43 49.10
N SER A 8 -48.71 1.59 48.55
CA SER A 8 -49.15 0.28 49.07
C SER A 8 -48.08 -0.83 49.04
N ALA A 9 -46.83 -0.49 48.70
CA ALA A 9 -45.69 -1.40 48.68
C ALA A 9 -45.42 -2.04 50.04
N TYR A 10 -45.01 -3.31 50.03
CA TYR A 10 -44.55 -4.04 51.21
C TYR A 10 -43.28 -3.35 51.77
N CYS A 11 -43.42 -2.34 52.64
CA CYS A 11 -42.32 -1.52 53.18
C CYS A 11 -41.36 -2.28 54.15
N TYR A 12 -41.37 -3.61 54.18
CA TYR A 12 -40.46 -4.43 55.00
C TYR A 12 -39.89 -5.57 54.16
N CYS A 13 -38.59 -5.52 53.86
CA CYS A 13 -37.88 -6.67 53.31
C CYS A 13 -37.81 -7.77 54.38
N PRO A 14 -38.50 -8.90 54.18
CA PRO A 14 -38.49 -9.98 55.16
C PRO A 14 -37.11 -10.62 55.23
N GLU A 15 -36.68 -10.99 56.44
CA GLU A 15 -35.51 -11.85 56.60
C GLU A 15 -35.90 -13.32 56.42
N GLY A 16 -35.16 -14.06 55.60
CA GLY A 16 -35.36 -15.50 55.42
C GLY A 16 -36.60 -15.83 54.58
N SER A 17 -37.52 -16.62 55.15
CA SER A 17 -38.73 -17.10 54.46
C SER A 17 -39.91 -16.16 54.70
N TYR A 18 -40.65 -15.81 53.64
CA TYR A 18 -41.86 -14.99 53.74
C TYR A 18 -43.07 -15.64 53.08
N ALA A 19 -44.26 -15.47 53.67
CA ALA A 19 -45.51 -15.90 53.08
C ALA A 19 -46.41 -14.68 52.84
N ILE A 20 -46.79 -14.45 51.58
CA ILE A 20 -47.69 -13.35 51.21
C ILE A 20 -49.09 -13.64 51.79
N PRO A 21 -49.74 -12.69 52.49
CA PRO A 21 -51.08 -12.87 53.02
C PRO A 21 -52.12 -13.21 51.94
N SER A 22 -53.05 -14.12 52.25
CA SER A 22 -54.17 -14.47 51.37
C SER A 22 -55.08 -13.27 51.10
N GLY A 23 -55.60 -13.15 49.86
CA GLY A 23 -56.58 -12.13 49.49
C GLY A 23 -56.00 -10.93 48.71
N LYS A 24 -54.68 -10.89 48.53
CA LYS A 24 -54.03 -9.95 47.60
C LYS A 24 -54.18 -10.47 46.15
N PRO A 25 -54.71 -9.64 45.22
CA PRO A 25 -54.92 -10.04 43.83
C PRO A 25 -53.63 -10.01 43.00
N SER A 26 -52.61 -9.27 43.41
CA SER A 26 -51.35 -9.14 42.67
C SER A 26 -50.16 -8.92 43.62
N ILE A 27 -48.95 -9.19 43.13
CA ILE A 27 -47.72 -8.65 43.71
C ILE A 27 -47.45 -7.32 43.00
N GLU A 28 -47.40 -6.23 43.76
CA GLU A 28 -47.24 -4.88 43.24
C GLU A 28 -45.83 -4.67 42.66
N ASP A 29 -45.70 -3.65 41.81
CA ASP A 29 -44.41 -3.25 41.25
C ASP A 29 -43.42 -2.93 42.38
N SER A 30 -42.19 -3.42 42.25
CA SER A 30 -41.10 -3.26 43.22
C SER A 30 -41.40 -3.76 44.65
N ALA A 31 -42.38 -4.64 44.83
CA ALA A 31 -42.83 -5.11 46.15
C ALA A 31 -41.71 -5.64 47.08
N PHE A 32 -40.72 -6.34 46.52
CA PHE A 32 -39.55 -6.90 47.21
C PHE A 32 -38.24 -6.45 46.57
N TYR A 33 -38.23 -5.26 45.96
CA TYR A 33 -37.04 -4.70 45.32
C TYR A 33 -35.86 -4.64 46.31
N GLU A 34 -34.71 -5.19 45.92
CA GLU A 34 -33.47 -5.30 46.68
C GLU A 34 -33.61 -5.95 48.07
N CYS A 35 -34.58 -6.86 48.24
CA CYS A 35 -34.68 -7.67 49.46
C CYS A 35 -33.61 -8.78 49.53
N THR A 36 -32.36 -8.38 49.71
CA THR A 36 -31.16 -9.23 49.74
C THR A 36 -31.10 -10.24 50.89
N SER A 37 -32.00 -10.16 51.87
CA SER A 37 -32.14 -11.13 52.97
C SER A 37 -33.23 -12.19 52.73
N LEU A 38 -34.06 -12.03 51.68
CA LEU A 38 -35.14 -12.95 51.35
C LEU A 38 -34.55 -14.23 50.73
N THR A 39 -34.83 -15.40 51.34
CA THR A 39 -34.31 -16.69 50.88
C THR A 39 -35.36 -17.57 50.20
N SER A 40 -36.64 -17.37 50.54
CA SER A 40 -37.78 -18.08 49.94
C SER A 40 -39.08 -17.28 50.10
N ILE A 41 -40.01 -17.46 49.18
CA ILE A 41 -41.33 -16.83 49.25
C ILE A 41 -42.47 -17.78 48.87
N THR A 42 -43.56 -17.73 49.62
CA THR A 42 -44.81 -18.42 49.31
C THR A 42 -45.84 -17.43 48.75
N ILE A 43 -46.27 -17.65 47.51
CA ILE A 43 -47.29 -16.86 46.82
C ILE A 43 -48.65 -17.59 46.91
N PRO A 44 -49.71 -16.98 47.48
CA PRO A 44 -51.02 -17.62 47.56
C PRO A 44 -51.74 -17.63 46.20
N ASN A 45 -52.65 -18.60 46.01
CA ASN A 45 -53.50 -18.74 44.80
C ASN A 45 -54.44 -17.54 44.52
N SER A 46 -54.51 -16.54 45.41
CA SER A 46 -55.24 -15.31 45.13
C SER A 46 -54.48 -14.36 44.20
N VAL A 47 -53.17 -14.54 44.04
CA VAL A 47 -52.31 -13.69 43.20
C VAL A 47 -52.46 -14.07 41.74
N THR A 48 -52.80 -13.11 40.89
CA THR A 48 -53.02 -13.30 39.44
C THR A 48 -51.95 -12.66 38.56
N SER A 49 -51.06 -11.83 39.12
CA SER A 49 -49.94 -11.22 38.40
C SER A 49 -48.75 -10.91 39.31
N ILE A 50 -47.55 -10.96 38.75
CA ILE A 50 -46.31 -10.48 39.37
C ILE A 50 -45.91 -9.15 38.71
N GLY A 51 -45.84 -8.07 39.48
CA GLY A 51 -45.53 -6.73 39.01
C GLY A 51 -44.09 -6.55 38.50
N ASN A 52 -43.82 -5.38 37.93
CA ASN A 52 -42.51 -5.01 37.43
C ASN A 52 -41.51 -4.90 38.60
N SER A 53 -40.29 -5.39 38.40
CA SER A 53 -39.21 -5.36 39.40
C SER A 53 -39.59 -5.97 40.76
N ALA A 54 -40.65 -6.79 40.83
CA ALA A 54 -41.24 -7.25 42.08
C ALA A 54 -40.26 -7.96 43.01
N PHE A 55 -39.28 -8.69 42.46
CA PHE A 55 -38.21 -9.40 43.17
C PHE A 55 -36.82 -9.01 42.66
N SER A 56 -36.70 -7.90 41.94
CA SER A 56 -35.42 -7.42 41.42
C SER A 56 -34.40 -7.27 42.56
N GLY A 57 -33.19 -7.79 42.40
CA GLY A 57 -32.12 -7.72 43.41
C GLY A 57 -32.31 -8.62 44.63
N CYS A 58 -33.27 -9.55 44.63
CA CYS A 58 -33.43 -10.58 45.68
C CYS A 58 -32.32 -11.63 45.60
N SER A 59 -31.06 -11.23 45.81
CA SER A 59 -29.86 -12.01 45.51
C SER A 59 -29.70 -13.31 46.30
N LYS A 60 -30.42 -13.50 47.42
CA LYS A 60 -30.42 -14.75 48.22
C LYS A 60 -31.65 -15.63 47.97
N LEU A 61 -32.58 -15.23 47.10
CA LEU A 61 -33.76 -16.02 46.79
C LEU A 61 -33.35 -17.27 46.02
N THR A 62 -33.56 -18.45 46.58
CA THR A 62 -33.03 -19.71 46.02
C THR A 62 -34.01 -20.47 45.14
N SER A 63 -35.31 -20.35 45.44
CA SER A 63 -36.41 -20.98 44.72
C SER A 63 -37.70 -20.19 44.93
N ILE A 64 -38.60 -20.27 43.95
CA ILE A 64 -39.94 -19.70 44.03
C ILE A 64 -40.92 -20.59 43.26
N THR A 65 -42.10 -20.81 43.84
CA THR A 65 -43.21 -21.49 43.16
C THR A 65 -44.27 -20.46 42.78
N ILE A 66 -44.49 -20.28 41.47
CA ILE A 66 -45.54 -19.40 40.97
C ILE A 66 -46.86 -20.21 40.89
N PRO A 67 -47.96 -19.77 41.56
CA PRO A 67 -49.22 -20.50 41.55
C PRO A 67 -49.94 -20.40 40.19
N ASN A 68 -50.76 -21.41 39.86
CA ASN A 68 -51.54 -21.50 38.62
C ASN A 68 -52.59 -20.39 38.43
N SER A 69 -52.74 -19.48 39.39
CA SER A 69 -53.56 -18.28 39.26
C SER A 69 -52.84 -17.15 38.53
N VAL A 70 -51.50 -17.17 38.47
CA VAL A 70 -50.69 -16.11 37.85
C VAL A 70 -50.74 -16.19 36.34
N THR A 71 -51.06 -15.07 35.71
CA THR A 71 -51.23 -14.94 34.25
C THR A 71 -50.10 -14.15 33.58
N SER A 72 -49.36 -13.34 34.33
CA SER A 72 -48.26 -12.53 33.79
C SER A 72 -47.12 -12.33 34.79
N ILE A 73 -45.90 -12.25 34.24
CA ILE A 73 -44.67 -11.90 34.96
C ILE A 73 -44.16 -10.57 34.39
N GLY A 74 -44.02 -9.57 35.25
CA GLY A 74 -43.65 -8.20 34.87
C GLY A 74 -42.21 -8.04 34.38
N ILE A 75 -41.92 -6.84 33.89
CA ILE A 75 -40.59 -6.41 33.44
C ILE A 75 -39.62 -6.44 34.64
N TYR A 76 -38.43 -7.00 34.47
CA TYR A 76 -37.41 -7.14 35.52
C TYR A 76 -37.89 -7.86 36.79
N ALA A 77 -38.98 -8.62 36.74
CA ALA A 77 -39.62 -9.20 37.93
C ALA A 77 -38.66 -9.98 38.84
N PHE A 78 -37.67 -10.68 38.29
CA PHE A 78 -36.62 -11.43 39.00
C PHE A 78 -35.21 -11.02 38.59
N TYR A 79 -35.02 -9.79 38.09
CA TYR A 79 -33.71 -9.26 37.73
C TYR A 79 -32.70 -9.44 38.87
N GLU A 80 -31.47 -9.89 38.59
CA GLU A 80 -30.42 -10.11 39.58
C GLU A 80 -30.80 -11.00 40.79
N CYS A 81 -31.74 -11.94 40.60
CA CYS A 81 -31.97 -13.04 41.55
C CYS A 81 -30.85 -14.09 41.43
N THR A 82 -29.61 -13.71 41.76
CA THR A 82 -28.39 -14.46 41.45
C THR A 82 -28.29 -15.84 42.13
N SER A 83 -29.01 -16.09 43.22
CA SER A 83 -29.09 -17.42 43.88
C SER A 83 -30.24 -18.29 43.38
N LEU A 84 -31.10 -17.81 42.48
CA LEU A 84 -32.28 -18.55 42.04
C LEU A 84 -31.85 -19.73 41.17
N THR A 85 -32.07 -20.95 41.66
CA THR A 85 -31.57 -22.18 41.00
C THR A 85 -32.59 -22.82 40.07
N SER A 86 -33.88 -22.66 40.39
CA SER A 86 -35.00 -23.21 39.63
C SER A 86 -36.27 -22.37 39.83
N ILE A 87 -37.09 -22.32 38.78
CA ILE A 87 -38.43 -21.73 38.81
C ILE A 87 -39.33 -22.51 37.86
N THR A 88 -40.58 -22.76 38.29
CA THR A 88 -41.61 -23.35 37.44
C THR A 88 -42.60 -22.28 37.02
N ILE A 89 -42.75 -22.07 35.71
CA ILE A 89 -43.74 -21.16 35.14
C ILE A 89 -45.03 -21.96 34.90
N PRO A 90 -46.17 -21.61 35.54
CA PRO A 90 -47.39 -22.36 35.40
C PRO A 90 -48.07 -22.12 34.05
N ASN A 91 -48.87 -23.10 33.59
CA ASN A 91 -49.60 -23.07 32.30
C ASN A 91 -50.63 -21.93 32.18
N SER A 92 -50.87 -21.17 33.25
CA SER A 92 -51.70 -19.97 33.24
C SER A 92 -50.97 -18.72 32.74
N VAL A 93 -49.63 -18.70 32.75
CA VAL A 93 -48.84 -17.55 32.33
C VAL A 93 -48.89 -17.40 30.82
N THR A 94 -49.23 -16.20 30.36
CA THR A 94 -49.34 -15.85 28.93
C THR A 94 -48.20 -14.96 28.44
N SER A 95 -47.49 -14.27 29.34
CA SER A 95 -46.41 -13.34 29.01
C SER A 95 -45.32 -13.27 30.08
N ILE A 96 -44.06 -13.22 29.63
CA ILE A 96 -42.86 -12.96 30.44
C ILE A 96 -42.29 -11.62 29.99
N GLY A 97 -42.22 -10.65 30.92
CA GLY A 97 -41.76 -9.28 30.62
C GLY A 97 -40.28 -9.18 30.27
N ASN A 98 -39.89 -8.01 29.76
CA ASN A 98 -38.50 -7.69 29.43
C ASN A 98 -37.59 -7.83 30.66
N GLY A 99 -36.44 -8.47 30.50
CA GLY A 99 -35.45 -8.69 31.57
C GLY A 99 -35.99 -9.46 32.78
N ALA A 100 -37.12 -10.16 32.66
CA ALA A 100 -37.80 -10.77 33.81
C ALA A 100 -36.91 -11.71 34.64
N PHE A 101 -35.95 -12.40 34.02
CA PHE A 101 -34.96 -13.27 34.68
C PHE A 101 -33.53 -12.87 34.32
N ASP A 102 -33.31 -11.62 33.89
CA ASP A 102 -31.97 -11.16 33.53
C ASP A 102 -31.03 -11.22 34.75
N SER A 103 -29.82 -11.72 34.52
CA SER A 103 -28.77 -11.94 35.52
C SER A 103 -29.15 -12.91 36.65
N CYS A 104 -30.10 -13.83 36.42
CA CYS A 104 -30.34 -15.00 37.27
C CYS A 104 -29.24 -16.06 37.07
N SER A 105 -28.00 -15.73 37.43
CA SER A 105 -26.80 -16.49 37.06
C SER A 105 -26.72 -17.93 37.59
N SER A 106 -27.44 -18.28 38.66
CA SER A 106 -27.52 -19.66 39.18
C SER A 106 -28.67 -20.49 38.60
N LEU A 107 -29.50 -19.92 37.72
CA LEU A 107 -30.68 -20.62 37.19
C LEU A 107 -30.24 -21.72 36.23
N THR A 108 -30.47 -22.98 36.61
CA THR A 108 -29.95 -24.15 35.87
C THR A 108 -30.91 -24.69 34.82
N SER A 109 -32.22 -24.53 35.06
CA SER A 109 -33.29 -24.96 34.18
C SER A 109 -34.54 -24.12 34.39
N ILE A 110 -35.29 -23.91 33.32
CA ILE A 110 -36.62 -23.30 33.35
C ILE A 110 -37.48 -23.95 32.27
N THR A 111 -38.72 -24.29 32.63
CA THR A 111 -39.71 -24.77 31.66
C THR A 111 -40.68 -23.64 31.35
N ILE A 112 -40.74 -23.24 30.07
CA ILE A 112 -41.71 -22.25 29.59
C ILE A 112 -42.91 -23.00 28.98
N PRO A 113 -44.13 -22.84 29.51
CA PRO A 113 -45.30 -23.53 28.99
C PRO A 113 -45.78 -22.93 27.67
N ASN A 114 -46.47 -23.74 26.84
CA ASN A 114 -47.04 -23.32 25.55
C ASN A 114 -48.13 -22.23 25.66
N SER A 115 -48.58 -21.90 26.87
CA SER A 115 -49.45 -20.75 27.11
C SER A 115 -48.73 -19.41 26.94
N VAL A 116 -47.39 -19.39 27.09
CA VAL A 116 -46.59 -18.17 26.95
C VAL A 116 -46.50 -17.77 25.49
N THR A 117 -47.10 -16.63 25.14
CA THR A 117 -47.15 -16.10 23.77
C THR A 117 -46.09 -15.03 23.51
N SER A 118 -45.51 -14.45 24.57
CA SER A 118 -44.50 -13.40 24.50
C SER A 118 -43.44 -13.60 25.58
N ILE A 119 -42.17 -13.59 25.16
CA ILE A 119 -40.98 -13.57 26.01
C ILE A 119 -40.26 -12.28 25.67
N GLY A 120 -40.08 -11.40 26.65
CA GLY A 120 -39.53 -10.08 26.42
C GLY A 120 -38.04 -10.05 26.04
N TYR A 121 -37.62 -8.89 25.56
CA TYR A 121 -36.21 -8.51 25.40
C TYR A 121 -35.41 -8.81 26.67
N ASN A 122 -34.18 -9.32 26.56
CA ASN A 122 -33.32 -9.69 27.69
C ASN A 122 -33.90 -10.69 28.70
N ALA A 123 -35.06 -11.33 28.46
CA ALA A 123 -35.78 -12.06 29.51
C ALA A 123 -34.94 -13.10 30.27
N PHE A 124 -33.94 -13.72 29.63
CA PHE A 124 -33.00 -14.67 30.24
C PHE A 124 -31.52 -14.29 30.01
N SER A 125 -31.24 -13.01 29.75
CA SER A 125 -29.87 -12.51 29.62
C SER A 125 -29.07 -12.83 30.89
N GLY A 126 -27.78 -13.17 30.76
CA GLY A 126 -26.89 -13.45 31.89
C GLY A 126 -27.28 -14.67 32.75
N CYS A 127 -28.23 -15.51 32.32
CA CYS A 127 -28.55 -16.79 32.95
C CYS A 127 -27.43 -17.82 32.70
N SER A 128 -26.22 -17.54 33.17
CA SER A 128 -24.99 -18.23 32.76
C SER A 128 -24.92 -19.71 33.16
N SER A 129 -25.68 -20.15 34.17
CA SER A 129 -25.79 -21.58 34.55
C SER A 129 -26.90 -22.33 33.81
N LEU A 130 -27.66 -21.67 32.92
CA LEU A 130 -28.82 -22.27 32.26
C LEU A 130 -28.36 -23.32 31.24
N THR A 131 -28.63 -24.59 31.52
CA THR A 131 -28.14 -25.71 30.69
C THR A 131 -29.11 -26.09 29.57
N SER A 132 -30.40 -25.85 29.80
CA SER A 132 -31.48 -26.15 28.86
C SER A 132 -32.69 -25.24 29.09
N ILE A 133 -33.36 -24.89 27.99
CA ILE A 133 -34.64 -24.19 27.99
C ILE A 133 -35.46 -24.65 26.80
N THR A 134 -36.77 -24.77 26.98
CA THR A 134 -37.71 -25.04 25.88
C THR A 134 -38.37 -23.74 25.45
N ILE A 135 -38.27 -23.40 24.17
CA ILE A 135 -39.03 -22.30 23.57
C ILE A 135 -40.45 -22.81 23.27
N PRO A 136 -41.51 -22.11 23.70
CA PRO A 136 -42.88 -22.55 23.49
C PRO A 136 -43.28 -22.45 22.01
N ASN A 137 -44.12 -23.38 21.54
CA ASN A 137 -44.61 -23.43 20.15
C ASN A 137 -45.54 -22.26 19.76
N SER A 138 -45.88 -21.41 20.71
CA SER A 138 -46.63 -20.17 20.54
C SER A 138 -45.73 -18.97 20.23
N ALA A 139 -44.42 -19.05 20.49
CA ALA A 139 -43.48 -17.94 20.27
C ALA A 139 -43.39 -17.60 18.78
N LYS A 140 -43.46 -16.30 18.47
CA LYS A 140 -43.38 -15.75 17.10
C LYS A 140 -42.01 -15.20 16.73
N SER A 141 -41.25 -14.77 17.72
CA SER A 141 -39.91 -14.22 17.61
C SER A 141 -39.07 -14.72 18.79
N ILE A 142 -37.76 -14.73 18.62
CA ILE A 142 -36.82 -14.69 19.74
C ILE A 142 -36.33 -13.26 19.81
N GLU A 143 -36.80 -12.51 20.81
CA GLU A 143 -36.49 -11.08 20.96
C GLU A 143 -35.00 -10.83 21.21
N SER A 144 -34.57 -9.57 21.04
CA SER A 144 -33.15 -9.25 21.15
C SER A 144 -32.60 -9.64 22.52
N SER A 145 -31.39 -10.20 22.51
CA SER A 145 -30.64 -10.58 23.71
C SER A 145 -31.40 -11.50 24.69
N THR A 146 -32.49 -12.18 24.28
CA THR A 146 -33.28 -13.03 25.18
C THR A 146 -32.44 -14.08 25.90
N PHE A 147 -31.44 -14.68 25.25
CA PHE A 147 -30.50 -15.66 25.81
C PHE A 147 -29.04 -15.19 25.78
N TYR A 148 -28.81 -13.87 25.76
CA TYR A 148 -27.48 -13.30 25.80
C TYR A 148 -26.69 -13.83 27.01
N GLU A 149 -25.44 -14.26 26.82
CA GLU A 149 -24.57 -14.81 27.88
C GLU A 149 -25.17 -15.99 28.69
N CYS A 150 -26.07 -16.78 28.08
CA CYS A 150 -26.46 -18.11 28.58
C CYS A 150 -25.33 -19.13 28.33
N SER A 151 -24.17 -18.90 28.94
CA SER A 151 -22.90 -19.56 28.61
C SER A 151 -22.85 -21.06 28.87
N SER A 152 -23.76 -21.62 29.69
CA SER A 152 -23.90 -23.07 29.90
C SER A 152 -24.92 -23.76 28.99
N LEU A 153 -25.63 -23.01 28.13
CA LEU A 153 -26.66 -23.59 27.27
C LEU A 153 -26.01 -24.47 26.21
N THR A 154 -26.35 -25.76 26.19
CA THR A 154 -25.64 -26.76 25.34
C THR A 154 -26.34 -27.04 24.02
N SER A 155 -27.68 -26.94 24.00
CA SER A 155 -28.51 -27.13 22.81
C SER A 155 -29.80 -26.33 22.91
N ILE A 156 -30.36 -25.94 21.76
CA ILE A 156 -31.70 -25.34 21.70
C ILE A 156 -32.43 -25.70 20.41
N THR A 157 -33.75 -25.83 20.52
CA THR A 157 -34.66 -26.02 19.38
C THR A 157 -35.56 -24.79 19.25
N ILE A 158 -35.46 -24.11 18.11
CA ILE A 158 -36.33 -23.00 17.74
C ILE A 158 -37.52 -23.57 16.96
N PRO A 159 -38.76 -23.41 17.45
CA PRO A 159 -39.93 -24.04 16.83
C PRO A 159 -40.32 -23.38 15.50
N ASN A 160 -41.07 -24.10 14.66
CA ASN A 160 -41.59 -23.60 13.36
C ASN A 160 -42.56 -22.41 13.49
N SER A 161 -42.98 -22.04 14.69
CA SER A 161 -43.80 -20.85 14.94
C SER A 161 -43.00 -19.55 14.89
N VAL A 162 -41.68 -19.63 15.07
CA VAL A 162 -40.77 -18.48 15.09
C VAL A 162 -40.50 -18.01 13.67
N ILE A 163 -40.64 -16.71 13.46
CA ILE A 163 -40.44 -16.00 12.20
C ILE A 163 -39.09 -15.26 12.20
N SER A 164 -38.63 -14.75 13.34
CA SER A 164 -37.37 -14.02 13.44
C SER A 164 -36.55 -14.41 14.66
N ILE A 165 -35.24 -14.38 14.51
CA ILE A 165 -34.26 -14.44 15.59
C ILE A 165 -33.60 -13.07 15.63
N GLU A 166 -33.92 -12.26 16.63
CA GLU A 166 -33.50 -10.86 16.71
C GLU A 166 -32.07 -10.71 17.22
N ASP A 167 -31.60 -9.47 17.26
CA ASP A 167 -30.21 -9.11 17.56
C ASP A 167 -29.71 -9.70 18.89
N SER A 168 -28.49 -10.26 18.87
CA SER A 168 -27.79 -10.82 20.04
C SER A 168 -28.55 -11.92 20.80
N ALA A 169 -29.63 -12.48 20.23
CA ALA A 169 -30.53 -13.42 20.91
C ALA A 169 -29.80 -14.58 21.62
N PHE A 170 -28.71 -15.11 21.05
CA PHE A 170 -27.87 -16.18 21.59
C PHE A 170 -26.39 -15.78 21.67
N CYS A 171 -26.07 -14.48 21.62
CA CYS A 171 -24.69 -14.03 21.69
C CYS A 171 -24.03 -14.51 23.00
N LYS A 172 -22.78 -14.97 22.91
CA LYS A 172 -22.00 -15.53 24.02
C LYS A 172 -22.61 -16.78 24.69
N CYS A 173 -23.45 -17.54 23.98
CA CYS A 173 -23.79 -18.91 24.37
C CYS A 173 -22.60 -19.86 24.10
N THR A 174 -21.50 -19.69 24.84
CA THR A 174 -20.20 -20.32 24.54
C THR A 174 -20.18 -21.84 24.64
N SER A 175 -21.11 -22.46 25.37
CA SER A 175 -21.27 -23.93 25.43
C SER A 175 -22.25 -24.50 24.39
N LEU A 176 -22.87 -23.65 23.55
CA LEU A 176 -23.88 -24.09 22.58
C LEU A 176 -23.21 -24.92 21.49
N THR A 177 -23.48 -26.22 21.47
CA THR A 177 -22.86 -27.16 20.52
C THR A 177 -23.74 -27.46 19.31
N SER A 178 -25.06 -27.36 19.49
CA SER A 178 -26.06 -27.68 18.47
C SER A 178 -27.29 -26.77 18.58
N ILE A 179 -27.85 -26.43 17.43
CA ILE A 179 -29.08 -25.66 17.33
C ILE A 179 -29.92 -26.17 16.16
N THR A 180 -31.23 -26.27 16.38
CA THR A 180 -32.21 -26.55 15.34
C THR A 180 -33.06 -25.30 15.10
N ILE A 181 -33.05 -24.78 13.87
CA ILE A 181 -33.86 -23.62 13.48
C ILE A 181 -35.13 -24.10 12.76
N GLY A 182 -36.28 -23.58 13.18
CA GLY A 182 -37.56 -23.86 12.52
C GLY A 182 -37.62 -23.34 11.08
N ASN A 183 -38.33 -24.05 10.21
CA ASN A 183 -38.41 -23.79 8.76
C ASN A 183 -39.18 -22.51 8.38
N SER A 184 -39.72 -21.77 9.35
CA SER A 184 -40.45 -20.52 9.12
C SER A 184 -39.61 -19.27 9.42
N VAL A 185 -38.38 -19.43 9.92
CA VAL A 185 -37.51 -18.30 10.26
C VAL A 185 -37.06 -17.59 8.99
N THR A 186 -37.35 -16.29 8.87
CA THR A 186 -37.03 -15.47 7.70
C THR A 186 -35.80 -14.59 7.90
N SER A 187 -35.41 -14.28 9.14
CA SER A 187 -34.27 -13.41 9.44
C SER A 187 -33.46 -13.90 10.64
N ILE A 188 -32.14 -13.68 10.55
CA ILE A 188 -31.18 -13.86 11.65
C ILE A 188 -30.54 -12.49 11.91
N GLY A 189 -30.72 -11.96 13.11
CA GLY A 189 -30.31 -10.61 13.52
C GLY A 189 -28.80 -10.41 13.70
N ILE A 190 -28.43 -9.17 14.01
CA ILE A 190 -27.06 -8.73 14.25
C ILE A 190 -26.54 -9.39 15.53
N TYR A 191 -25.34 -9.98 15.49
CA TYR A 191 -24.74 -10.74 16.60
C TYR A 191 -25.56 -11.94 17.10
N ALA A 192 -26.62 -12.39 16.40
CA ALA A 192 -27.59 -13.37 16.92
C ALA A 192 -26.94 -14.62 17.54
N PHE A 193 -25.84 -15.12 16.97
CA PHE A 193 -25.04 -16.25 17.44
C PHE A 193 -23.56 -15.91 17.62
N SER A 194 -23.21 -14.63 17.76
CA SER A 194 -21.82 -14.21 17.96
C SER A 194 -21.23 -14.88 19.21
N GLU A 195 -19.95 -15.27 19.16
CA GLU A 195 -19.23 -15.94 20.24
C GLU A 195 -19.87 -17.27 20.71
N CYS A 196 -20.70 -17.92 19.89
CA CYS A 196 -21.12 -19.32 20.09
C CYS A 196 -19.95 -20.27 19.78
N SER A 197 -18.84 -20.12 20.51
CA SER A 197 -17.53 -20.72 20.22
C SER A 197 -17.49 -22.25 20.29
N SER A 198 -18.51 -22.90 20.85
CA SER A 198 -18.65 -24.37 20.81
C SER A 198 -19.53 -24.90 19.68
N LEU A 199 -20.15 -24.04 18.88
CA LEU A 199 -21.07 -24.44 17.82
C LEU A 199 -20.31 -25.13 16.70
N THR A 200 -20.65 -26.39 16.42
CA THR A 200 -19.92 -27.21 15.44
C THR A 200 -20.55 -27.21 14.05
N GLY A 201 -21.87 -26.98 14.00
CA GLY A 201 -22.67 -26.97 12.79
C GLY A 201 -24.03 -26.33 13.02
N ILE A 202 -24.58 -25.72 11.98
CA ILE A 202 -25.92 -25.13 11.96
C ILE A 202 -26.52 -25.27 10.56
N THR A 203 -27.81 -25.58 10.50
CA THR A 203 -28.58 -25.56 9.25
C THR A 203 -29.43 -24.31 9.21
N ILE A 204 -29.12 -23.41 8.27
CA ILE A 204 -29.94 -22.22 8.01
C ILE A 204 -31.10 -22.65 7.09
N PRO A 205 -32.37 -22.45 7.48
CA PRO A 205 -33.50 -22.91 6.69
C PRO A 205 -33.67 -22.05 5.42
N ASN A 206 -34.23 -22.66 4.36
CA ASN A 206 -34.43 -21.99 3.07
C ASN A 206 -35.36 -20.76 3.14
N SER A 207 -36.13 -20.59 4.22
CA SER A 207 -36.97 -19.41 4.45
C SER A 207 -36.17 -18.15 4.78
N VAL A 208 -34.91 -18.27 5.20
CA VAL A 208 -34.07 -17.13 5.58
C VAL A 208 -33.71 -16.30 4.35
N THR A 209 -33.95 -14.98 4.44
CA THR A 209 -33.64 -14.01 3.40
C THR A 209 -32.48 -13.09 3.76
N SER A 210 -32.15 -12.94 5.04
CA SER A 210 -31.04 -12.11 5.52
C SER A 210 -30.28 -12.72 6.69
N ILE A 211 -28.96 -12.50 6.69
CA ILE A 211 -28.04 -12.80 7.80
C ILE A 211 -27.42 -11.47 8.24
N GLY A 212 -27.70 -11.07 9.48
CA GLY A 212 -27.25 -9.81 10.05
C GLY A 212 -25.74 -9.72 10.25
N ASN A 213 -25.26 -8.51 10.52
CA ASN A 213 -23.85 -8.25 10.80
C ASN A 213 -23.39 -9.05 12.02
N SER A 214 -22.19 -9.62 11.95
CA SER A 214 -21.59 -10.43 13.02
C SER A 214 -22.45 -11.61 13.50
N ALA A 215 -23.48 -12.03 12.74
CA ALA A 215 -24.47 -13.01 13.20
C ALA A 215 -23.85 -14.32 13.71
N PHE A 216 -22.73 -14.76 13.12
CA PHE A 216 -21.97 -15.95 13.52
C PHE A 216 -20.50 -15.63 13.81
N SER A 217 -20.16 -14.37 14.11
CA SER A 217 -18.79 -13.99 14.43
C SER A 217 -18.25 -14.82 15.59
N GLU A 218 -16.97 -15.21 15.54
CA GLU A 218 -16.29 -15.98 16.58
C GLU A 218 -16.93 -17.35 16.90
N CYS A 219 -17.71 -17.93 15.99
CA CYS A 219 -18.13 -19.33 16.03
C CYS A 219 -16.93 -20.27 15.70
N SER A 220 -15.89 -20.23 16.54
CA SER A 220 -14.55 -20.78 16.24
C SER A 220 -14.48 -22.29 16.04
N LYS A 221 -15.51 -23.06 16.44
CA LYS A 221 -15.64 -24.51 16.15
C LYS A 221 -16.55 -24.84 14.98
N LEU A 222 -17.16 -23.86 14.32
CA LEU A 222 -18.04 -24.08 13.18
C LEU A 222 -17.21 -24.63 12.02
N THR A 223 -17.53 -25.84 11.55
CA THR A 223 -16.70 -26.54 10.56
C THR A 223 -17.19 -26.39 9.12
N SER A 224 -18.50 -26.20 8.94
CA SER A 224 -19.14 -26.01 7.64
C SER A 224 -20.40 -25.17 7.78
N ILE A 225 -20.72 -24.38 6.76
CA ILE A 225 -21.98 -23.64 6.67
C ILE A 225 -22.56 -23.70 5.26
N THR A 226 -23.89 -23.80 5.16
CA THR A 226 -24.64 -23.65 3.91
C THR A 226 -25.54 -22.44 4.02
N ILE A 227 -25.28 -21.43 3.18
CA ILE A 227 -26.11 -20.25 3.01
C ILE A 227 -27.18 -20.57 1.96
N PRO A 228 -28.48 -20.56 2.30
CA PRO A 228 -29.53 -20.98 1.39
C PRO A 228 -29.76 -19.99 0.24
N ASN A 229 -30.40 -20.47 -0.82
CA ASN A 229 -30.61 -19.72 -2.07
C ASN A 229 -31.50 -18.47 -1.93
N ASN A 230 -32.22 -18.28 -0.83
CA ASN A 230 -33.07 -17.10 -0.64
C ASN A 230 -32.36 -15.95 0.09
N VAL A 231 -31.14 -16.18 0.60
CA VAL A 231 -30.33 -15.14 1.20
C VAL A 231 -29.79 -14.22 0.11
N THR A 232 -30.03 -12.92 0.23
CA THR A 232 -29.58 -11.91 -0.74
C THR A 232 -28.27 -11.22 -0.34
N SER A 233 -27.95 -11.17 0.95
CA SER A 233 -26.72 -10.56 1.45
C SER A 233 -26.17 -11.29 2.67
N ILE A 234 -24.85 -11.25 2.83
CA ILE A 234 -24.11 -11.74 3.99
C ILE A 234 -23.54 -10.53 4.71
N GLY A 235 -24.03 -10.23 5.91
CA GLY A 235 -23.68 -9.02 6.65
C GLY A 235 -22.18 -8.85 6.97
N ILE A 236 -21.81 -7.63 7.34
CA ILE A 236 -20.45 -7.26 7.75
C ILE A 236 -20.04 -8.16 8.93
N TYR A 237 -18.83 -8.74 8.90
CA TYR A 237 -18.32 -9.68 9.91
C TYR A 237 -19.19 -10.93 10.16
N ALA A 238 -20.16 -11.27 9.28
CA ALA A 238 -21.15 -12.31 9.58
C ALA A 238 -20.56 -13.67 10.00
N PHE A 239 -19.41 -14.06 9.47
CA PHE A 239 -18.65 -15.26 9.82
C PHE A 239 -17.19 -14.93 10.17
N ASP A 240 -16.92 -13.71 10.65
CA ASP A 240 -15.56 -13.35 11.08
C ASP A 240 -15.05 -14.31 12.16
N SER A 241 -13.76 -14.64 12.10
CA SER A 241 -13.07 -15.48 13.08
C SER A 241 -13.69 -16.87 13.30
N CYS A 242 -14.45 -17.38 12.31
CA CYS A 242 -14.87 -18.79 12.23
C CYS A 242 -13.68 -19.70 11.87
N SER A 243 -12.66 -19.72 12.72
CA SER A 243 -11.34 -20.29 12.43
C SER A 243 -11.30 -21.80 12.16
N SER A 244 -12.34 -22.55 12.50
CA SER A 244 -12.47 -23.97 12.13
C SER A 244 -13.23 -24.23 10.83
N LEU A 245 -13.72 -23.18 10.16
CA LEU A 245 -14.55 -23.29 8.97
C LEU A 245 -13.70 -23.81 7.80
N THR A 246 -14.03 -25.01 7.32
CA THR A 246 -13.29 -25.67 6.23
C THR A 246 -13.99 -25.58 4.90
N SER A 247 -15.32 -25.42 4.91
CA SER A 247 -16.17 -25.40 3.72
C SER A 247 -17.36 -24.47 3.88
N ILE A 248 -17.70 -23.77 2.80
CA ILE A 248 -18.80 -22.82 2.72
C ILE A 248 -19.52 -23.05 1.40
N THR A 249 -20.84 -23.16 1.46
CA THR A 249 -21.70 -23.12 0.27
C THR A 249 -22.51 -21.83 0.30
N ILE A 250 -22.36 -20.98 -0.72
CA ILE A 250 -23.08 -19.71 -0.85
C ILE A 250 -24.26 -19.90 -1.82
N GLY A 251 -25.45 -19.47 -1.41
CA GLY A 251 -26.66 -19.53 -2.23
C GLY A 251 -26.60 -18.62 -3.46
N ASN A 252 -27.27 -19.01 -4.53
CA ASN A 252 -27.20 -18.34 -5.85
C ASN A 252 -27.91 -16.98 -5.93
N SER A 253 -28.55 -16.51 -4.86
CA SER A 253 -29.17 -15.17 -4.81
C SER A 253 -28.35 -14.14 -4.03
N VAL A 254 -27.20 -14.53 -3.47
CA VAL A 254 -26.32 -13.60 -2.75
C VAL A 254 -25.73 -12.61 -3.75
N THR A 255 -26.00 -11.32 -3.58
CA THR A 255 -25.53 -10.25 -4.47
C THR A 255 -24.27 -9.56 -3.98
N SER A 256 -23.99 -9.61 -2.68
CA SER A 256 -22.79 -9.00 -2.08
C SER A 256 -22.20 -9.87 -0.97
N ILE A 257 -20.88 -9.84 -0.86
CA ILE A 257 -20.13 -10.33 0.29
C ILE A 257 -19.56 -9.08 0.96
N GLU A 258 -20.14 -8.70 2.09
CA GLU A 258 -19.82 -7.44 2.77
C GLU A 258 -18.45 -7.50 3.49
N ASP A 259 -18.05 -6.36 4.04
CA ASP A 259 -16.76 -6.17 4.70
C ASP A 259 -16.52 -7.22 5.81
N SER A 260 -15.33 -7.83 5.78
CA SER A 260 -14.87 -8.85 6.73
C SER A 260 -15.80 -10.07 6.91
N ALA A 261 -16.73 -10.31 5.98
CA ALA A 261 -17.75 -11.36 6.12
C ALA A 261 -17.18 -12.75 6.44
N PHE A 262 -15.99 -13.09 5.93
CA PHE A 262 -15.28 -14.35 6.19
C PHE A 262 -13.83 -14.13 6.65
N SER A 263 -13.52 -12.95 7.20
CA SER A 263 -12.19 -12.67 7.75
C SER A 263 -11.83 -13.69 8.86
N GLY A 264 -10.57 -14.10 8.94
CA GLY A 264 -10.09 -15.03 9.97
C GLY A 264 -10.58 -16.47 9.84
N CYS A 265 -11.24 -16.85 8.74
CA CYS A 265 -11.60 -18.24 8.43
C CYS A 265 -10.38 -19.08 8.03
N SER A 266 -9.41 -19.20 8.94
CA SER A 266 -8.04 -19.67 8.67
C SER A 266 -7.91 -21.13 8.21
N LYS A 267 -8.95 -21.96 8.35
CA LYS A 267 -8.99 -23.34 7.81
C LYS A 267 -9.78 -23.47 6.50
N LEU A 268 -10.32 -22.37 5.95
CA LEU A 268 -11.06 -22.40 4.69
C LEU A 268 -10.09 -22.69 3.56
N THR A 269 -10.32 -23.79 2.83
CA THR A 269 -9.36 -24.26 1.79
C THR A 269 -9.74 -23.84 0.38
N SER A 270 -11.04 -23.68 0.12
CA SER A 270 -11.61 -23.27 -1.16
C SER A 270 -12.96 -22.61 -0.95
N ILE A 271 -13.30 -21.66 -1.83
CA ILE A 271 -14.64 -21.08 -1.90
C ILE A 271 -15.04 -20.84 -3.35
N THR A 272 -16.32 -21.09 -3.65
CA THR A 272 -16.92 -20.74 -4.95
C THR A 272 -17.86 -19.56 -4.74
N ILE A 273 -17.55 -18.43 -5.37
CA ILE A 273 -18.37 -17.23 -5.31
C ILE A 273 -19.46 -17.33 -6.39
N PRO A 274 -20.76 -17.25 -6.06
CA PRO A 274 -21.84 -17.36 -7.05
C PRO A 274 -21.84 -16.22 -8.08
N ASN A 275 -22.28 -16.51 -9.31
CA ASN A 275 -22.38 -15.53 -10.40
C ASN A 275 -23.35 -14.36 -10.14
N SER A 276 -24.12 -14.40 -9.06
CA SER A 276 -24.98 -13.30 -8.62
C SER A 276 -24.21 -12.21 -7.87
N VAL A 277 -23.00 -12.52 -7.36
CA VAL A 277 -22.21 -11.58 -6.56
C VAL A 277 -21.61 -10.50 -7.44
N THR A 278 -21.85 -9.24 -7.11
CA THR A 278 -21.35 -8.07 -7.83
C THR A 278 -20.18 -7.37 -7.13
N SER A 279 -20.02 -7.56 -5.82
CA SER A 279 -18.98 -6.92 -5.02
C SER A 279 -18.41 -7.85 -3.94
N ILE A 280 -17.09 -7.73 -3.72
CA ILE A 280 -16.38 -8.33 -2.59
C ILE A 280 -15.87 -7.16 -1.72
N GLY A 281 -16.36 -7.09 -0.48
CA GLY A 281 -16.06 -6.03 0.47
C GLY A 281 -14.61 -6.02 0.98
N ASN A 282 -14.29 -5.00 1.77
CA ASN A 282 -12.98 -4.86 2.40
C ASN A 282 -12.72 -6.02 3.36
N SER A 283 -11.52 -6.57 3.37
CA SER A 283 -11.11 -7.68 4.24
C SER A 283 -12.02 -8.92 4.17
N ALA A 284 -12.88 -9.06 3.15
CA ALA A 284 -13.92 -10.09 3.10
C ALA A 284 -13.38 -11.53 3.30
N PHE A 285 -12.15 -11.81 2.82
CA PHE A 285 -11.44 -13.07 3.00
C PHE A 285 -10.05 -12.88 3.64
N SER A 286 -9.85 -11.78 4.38
CA SER A 286 -8.58 -11.53 5.08
C SER A 286 -8.27 -12.68 6.04
N GLU A 287 -7.00 -13.05 6.18
CA GLU A 287 -6.53 -14.11 7.08
C GLU A 287 -7.15 -15.50 6.82
N CYS A 288 -7.70 -15.74 5.63
CA CYS A 288 -8.05 -17.08 5.13
C CYS A 288 -6.77 -17.85 4.74
N SER A 289 -5.86 -18.04 5.69
CA SER A 289 -4.49 -18.53 5.47
C SER A 289 -4.37 -19.95 4.90
N SER A 290 -5.45 -20.75 4.94
CA SER A 290 -5.50 -22.06 4.27
C SER A 290 -6.10 -22.03 2.86
N LEU A 291 -6.56 -20.87 2.37
CA LEU A 291 -7.24 -20.74 1.09
C LEU A 291 -6.22 -20.96 -0.03
N THR A 292 -6.42 -22.02 -0.82
CA THR A 292 -5.47 -22.41 -1.87
C THR A 292 -5.85 -21.88 -3.25
N SER A 293 -7.15 -21.70 -3.47
CA SER A 293 -7.73 -21.20 -4.72
C SER A 293 -9.09 -20.55 -4.44
N ILE A 294 -9.40 -19.52 -5.22
CA ILE A 294 -10.72 -18.90 -5.27
C ILE A 294 -11.09 -18.60 -6.72
N THR A 295 -12.35 -18.84 -7.06
CA THR A 295 -12.92 -18.43 -8.36
C THR A 295 -13.80 -17.21 -8.14
N ILE A 296 -13.39 -16.06 -8.69
CA ILE A 296 -14.19 -14.82 -8.70
C ILE A 296 -14.98 -14.79 -10.03
N PRO A 297 -16.31 -14.67 -10.00
CA PRO A 297 -17.13 -14.64 -11.20
C PRO A 297 -17.04 -13.30 -11.94
N ASN A 298 -17.35 -13.31 -13.25
CA ASN A 298 -17.34 -12.13 -14.10
C ASN A 298 -18.35 -11.05 -13.69
N SER A 299 -19.33 -11.37 -12.84
CA SER A 299 -20.28 -10.40 -12.29
C SER A 299 -19.63 -9.41 -11.32
N VAL A 300 -18.47 -9.74 -10.75
CA VAL A 300 -17.78 -8.88 -9.77
C VAL A 300 -17.14 -7.68 -10.47
N THR A 301 -17.46 -6.48 -9.99
CA THR A 301 -16.94 -5.20 -10.50
C THR A 301 -15.89 -4.56 -9.61
N SER A 302 -15.78 -4.98 -8.35
CA SER A 302 -14.83 -4.44 -7.38
C SER A 302 -14.32 -5.50 -6.40
N ILE A 303 -13.03 -5.37 -6.04
CA ILE A 303 -12.37 -6.11 -4.96
C ILE A 303 -11.92 -5.06 -3.93
N GLY A 304 -12.48 -5.14 -2.73
CA GLY A 304 -12.20 -4.20 -1.64
C GLY A 304 -10.75 -4.22 -1.14
N ASN A 305 -10.42 -3.25 -0.29
CA ASN A 305 -9.12 -3.18 0.37
C ASN A 305 -8.91 -4.42 1.27
N SER A 306 -7.69 -4.94 1.34
CA SER A 306 -7.34 -6.12 2.15
C SER A 306 -8.17 -7.38 1.87
N ALA A 307 -8.95 -7.43 0.78
CA ALA A 307 -9.94 -8.49 0.55
C ALA A 307 -9.37 -9.91 0.64
N PHE A 308 -8.11 -10.11 0.23
CA PHE A 308 -7.37 -11.38 0.32
C PHE A 308 -6.06 -11.24 1.10
N SER A 309 -5.94 -10.22 1.96
CA SER A 309 -4.76 -10.04 2.84
C SER A 309 -4.52 -11.30 3.68
N GLY A 310 -3.28 -11.74 3.86
CA GLY A 310 -2.93 -12.90 4.68
C GLY A 310 -3.41 -14.27 4.12
N CYS A 311 -3.91 -14.33 2.88
CA CYS A 311 -4.22 -15.59 2.18
C CYS A 311 -2.93 -16.32 1.76
N SER A 312 -2.09 -16.67 2.74
CA SER A 312 -0.69 -17.11 2.54
C SER A 312 -0.52 -18.40 1.75
N LYS A 313 -1.55 -19.26 1.64
CA LYS A 313 -1.54 -20.46 0.77
C LYS A 313 -2.18 -20.28 -0.60
N LEU A 314 -2.66 -19.07 -0.93
CA LEU A 314 -3.31 -18.81 -2.21
C LEU A 314 -2.26 -18.89 -3.33
N THR A 315 -2.38 -19.88 -4.20
CA THR A 315 -1.36 -20.16 -5.23
C THR A 315 -1.60 -19.43 -6.55
N SER A 316 -2.87 -19.17 -6.85
CA SER A 316 -3.32 -18.49 -8.07
C SER A 316 -4.68 -17.84 -7.83
N ILE A 317 -4.90 -16.70 -8.49
CA ILE A 317 -6.20 -16.03 -8.56
C ILE A 317 -6.40 -15.43 -9.94
N THR A 318 -7.62 -15.55 -10.48
CA THR A 318 -8.01 -14.88 -11.73
C THR A 318 -8.90 -13.71 -11.39
N ILE A 319 -8.45 -12.49 -11.74
CA ILE A 319 -9.24 -11.27 -11.58
C ILE A 319 -10.18 -11.13 -12.80
N PRO A 320 -11.51 -11.00 -12.60
CA PRO A 320 -12.44 -10.91 -13.71
C PRO A 320 -12.32 -9.60 -14.51
N ASN A 321 -12.66 -9.66 -15.80
CA ASN A 321 -12.54 -8.55 -16.75
C ASN A 321 -13.44 -7.32 -16.47
N ASN A 322 -14.31 -7.39 -15.46
CA ASN A 322 -15.16 -6.27 -15.07
C ASN A 322 -14.63 -5.53 -13.83
N VAL A 323 -13.55 -6.02 -13.21
CA VAL A 323 -12.91 -5.35 -12.06
C VAL A 323 -12.13 -4.13 -12.55
N THR A 324 -12.44 -2.96 -12.01
CA THR A 324 -11.83 -1.69 -12.44
C THR A 324 -10.62 -1.26 -11.59
N SER A 325 -10.45 -1.83 -10.40
CA SER A 325 -9.37 -1.46 -9.47
C SER A 325 -8.98 -2.62 -8.57
N ILE A 326 -7.71 -2.68 -8.19
CA ILE A 326 -7.20 -3.56 -7.12
C ILE A 326 -6.98 -2.68 -5.88
N GLY A 327 -7.70 -2.98 -4.80
CA GLY A 327 -7.67 -2.20 -3.55
C GLY A 327 -6.32 -2.19 -2.85
N ILE A 328 -6.18 -1.28 -1.88
CA ILE A 328 -5.03 -1.20 -0.97
C ILE A 328 -4.92 -2.52 -0.20
N TYR A 329 -3.72 -3.07 -0.04
CA TYR A 329 -3.48 -4.36 0.65
C TYR A 329 -4.20 -5.58 0.06
N ALA A 330 -4.79 -5.51 -1.14
CA ALA A 330 -5.72 -6.54 -1.63
C ALA A 330 -5.16 -7.97 -1.60
N PHE A 331 -3.86 -8.15 -1.87
CA PHE A 331 -3.12 -9.42 -1.80
C PHE A 331 -1.88 -9.33 -0.88
N TYR A 332 -1.93 -8.47 0.15
CA TYR A 332 -0.88 -8.35 1.16
C TYR A 332 -0.57 -9.72 1.79
N GLU A 333 0.71 -10.08 1.89
CA GLU A 333 1.19 -11.35 2.45
C GLU A 333 0.58 -12.63 1.82
N CYS A 334 0.20 -12.56 0.53
CA CYS A 334 -0.12 -13.75 -0.27
C CYS A 334 1.17 -14.50 -0.68
N THR A 335 1.91 -15.00 0.30
CA THR A 335 3.28 -15.52 0.15
C THR A 335 3.42 -16.71 -0.80
N SER A 336 2.36 -17.50 -1.03
CA SER A 336 2.36 -18.61 -2.01
C SER A 336 1.87 -18.24 -3.41
N LEU A 337 1.47 -16.98 -3.65
CA LEU A 337 0.93 -16.55 -4.95
C LEU A 337 2.02 -16.57 -6.01
N THR A 338 1.90 -17.45 -7.00
CA THR A 338 2.96 -17.67 -7.99
C THR A 338 2.81 -16.81 -9.25
N SER A 339 1.57 -16.50 -9.60
CA SER A 339 1.18 -15.70 -10.76
C SER A 339 -0.18 -15.04 -10.55
N ILE A 340 -0.35 -13.87 -11.15
CA ILE A 340 -1.64 -13.19 -11.23
C ILE A 340 -1.75 -12.47 -12.58
N THR A 341 -2.93 -12.56 -13.20
CA THR A 341 -3.25 -11.81 -14.42
C THR A 341 -4.15 -10.64 -14.06
N ILE A 342 -3.67 -9.42 -14.29
CA ILE A 342 -4.46 -8.19 -14.13
C ILE A 342 -5.19 -7.91 -15.46
N PRO A 343 -6.53 -7.83 -15.48
CA PRO A 343 -7.29 -7.60 -16.71
C PRO A 343 -7.22 -6.14 -17.17
N ASN A 344 -7.41 -5.91 -18.48
CA ASN A 344 -7.38 -4.58 -19.12
C ASN A 344 -8.45 -3.59 -18.62
N SER A 345 -9.35 -4.01 -17.75
CA SER A 345 -10.32 -3.14 -17.07
C SER A 345 -9.72 -2.41 -15.88
N VAL A 346 -8.61 -2.90 -15.31
CA VAL A 346 -7.99 -2.33 -14.12
C VAL A 346 -7.21 -1.07 -14.49
N THR A 347 -7.54 0.05 -13.83
CA THR A 347 -6.88 1.35 -14.07
C THR A 347 -5.82 1.70 -13.03
N SER A 348 -5.85 1.07 -11.85
CA SER A 348 -4.91 1.34 -10.76
C SER A 348 -4.61 0.10 -9.91
N ILE A 349 -3.37 0.04 -9.42
CA ILE A 349 -2.91 -0.92 -8.40
C ILE A 349 -2.71 -0.14 -7.10
N GLY A 350 -3.49 -0.47 -6.05
CA GLY A 350 -3.43 0.20 -4.76
C GLY A 350 -2.10 0.04 -4.02
N ASN A 351 -1.90 0.84 -2.96
CA ASN A 351 -0.73 0.73 -2.10
C ASN A 351 -0.67 -0.67 -1.47
N GLU A 352 0.54 -1.23 -1.39
CA GLU A 352 0.82 -2.52 -0.75
C GLU A 352 0.01 -3.70 -1.30
N ALA A 353 -0.56 -3.55 -2.51
CA ALA A 353 -1.49 -4.52 -3.07
C ALA A 353 -0.89 -5.93 -3.21
N PHE A 354 0.41 -6.05 -3.45
CA PHE A 354 1.17 -7.31 -3.56
C PHE A 354 2.39 -7.33 -2.63
N TYR A 355 2.35 -6.59 -1.52
CA TYR A 355 3.40 -6.60 -0.51
C TYR A 355 3.63 -8.03 0.01
N GLU A 356 4.88 -8.47 0.08
CA GLU A 356 5.30 -9.81 0.51
C GLU A 356 4.64 -10.97 -0.26
N CYS A 357 4.27 -10.75 -1.53
CA CYS A 357 3.97 -11.84 -2.48
C CYS A 357 5.26 -12.55 -2.90
N SER A 358 5.97 -13.15 -1.95
CA SER A 358 7.35 -13.64 -2.10
C SER A 358 7.53 -14.77 -3.11
N SER A 359 6.49 -15.54 -3.42
CA SER A 359 6.50 -16.56 -4.49
C SER A 359 6.10 -16.04 -5.88
N LEU A 360 5.75 -14.75 -6.02
CA LEU A 360 5.27 -14.19 -7.29
C LEU A 360 6.41 -14.13 -8.31
N THR A 361 6.34 -14.99 -9.32
CA THR A 361 7.42 -15.12 -10.32
C THR A 361 7.26 -14.18 -11.51
N SER A 362 6.01 -13.87 -11.85
CA SER A 362 5.64 -13.02 -12.97
C SER A 362 4.29 -12.34 -12.73
N ILE A 363 4.16 -11.12 -13.24
CA ILE A 363 2.92 -10.37 -13.28
C ILE A 363 2.84 -9.59 -14.59
N THR A 364 1.67 -9.56 -15.20
CA THR A 364 1.40 -8.73 -16.38
C THR A 364 0.57 -7.52 -15.96
N ILE A 365 1.15 -6.32 -16.09
CA ILE A 365 0.45 -5.05 -15.87
C ILE A 365 -0.10 -4.56 -17.21
N PRO A 366 -1.43 -4.44 -17.38
CA PRO A 366 -2.05 -4.04 -18.65
C PRO A 366 -1.89 -2.53 -18.92
N ASN A 367 -1.97 -2.15 -20.21
CA ASN A 367 -1.90 -0.75 -20.68
C ASN A 367 -3.05 0.16 -20.20
N SER A 368 -3.99 -0.37 -19.42
CA SER A 368 -5.04 0.41 -18.76
C SER A 368 -4.56 1.01 -17.43
N VAL A 369 -3.50 0.46 -16.82
CA VAL A 369 -3.00 0.91 -15.52
C VAL A 369 -2.23 2.21 -15.65
N THR A 370 -2.63 3.24 -14.90
CA THR A 370 -2.00 4.56 -14.93
C THR A 370 -1.07 4.84 -13.75
N SER A 371 -1.20 4.08 -12.66
CA SER A 371 -0.40 4.25 -11.43
C SER A 371 -0.14 2.92 -10.72
N ILE A 372 1.05 2.83 -10.09
CA ILE A 372 1.46 1.73 -9.22
C ILE A 372 1.71 2.32 -7.83
N GLY A 373 0.92 1.90 -6.85
CA GLY A 373 0.92 2.48 -5.50
C GLY A 373 2.21 2.29 -4.70
N TYR A 374 2.26 3.01 -3.58
CA TYR A 374 3.34 2.92 -2.58
C TYR A 374 3.55 1.46 -2.17
N THR A 375 4.81 1.00 -2.12
CA THR A 375 5.22 -0.36 -1.71
C THR A 375 4.43 -1.51 -2.38
N ALA A 376 3.83 -1.29 -3.56
CA ALA A 376 2.88 -2.23 -4.17
C ALA A 376 3.45 -3.64 -4.39
N PHE A 377 4.74 -3.79 -4.69
CA PHE A 377 5.45 -5.05 -4.90
C PHE A 377 6.65 -5.22 -3.95
N TYR A 378 6.60 -4.60 -2.77
CA TYR A 378 7.64 -4.73 -1.75
C TYR A 378 7.86 -6.22 -1.40
N GLU A 379 9.11 -6.66 -1.33
CA GLU A 379 9.49 -8.05 -1.01
C GLU A 379 8.84 -9.13 -1.90
N CYS A 380 8.53 -8.81 -3.17
CA CYS A 380 8.28 -9.81 -4.21
C CYS A 380 9.58 -10.51 -4.62
N THR A 381 10.18 -11.28 -3.71
CA THR A 381 11.55 -11.81 -3.82
C THR A 381 11.76 -12.81 -4.94
N SER A 382 10.70 -13.45 -5.46
CA SER A 382 10.77 -14.35 -6.63
C SER A 382 10.49 -13.68 -7.97
N LEU A 383 10.14 -12.39 -8.00
CA LEU A 383 9.79 -11.69 -9.24
C LEU A 383 11.05 -11.51 -10.10
N THR A 384 11.07 -12.14 -11.28
CA THR A 384 12.28 -12.17 -12.14
C THR A 384 12.30 -11.07 -13.19
N SER A 385 11.12 -10.69 -13.70
CA SER A 385 10.97 -9.64 -14.69
C SER A 385 9.62 -8.96 -14.57
N ILE A 386 9.56 -7.69 -14.96
CA ILE A 386 8.32 -6.94 -15.05
C ILE A 386 8.35 -5.92 -16.19
N THR A 387 7.22 -5.73 -16.85
CA THR A 387 6.99 -4.69 -17.84
C THR A 387 5.99 -3.68 -17.28
N ILE A 388 6.45 -2.45 -17.09
CA ILE A 388 5.62 -1.30 -16.73
C ILE A 388 5.12 -0.68 -18.05
N PRO A 389 3.80 -0.63 -18.31
CA PRO A 389 3.27 -0.17 -19.58
C PRO A 389 3.43 1.35 -19.77
N ASN A 390 3.34 1.80 -21.03
CA ASN A 390 3.41 3.23 -21.39
C ASN A 390 2.26 4.07 -20.82
N SER A 391 1.22 3.46 -20.27
CA SER A 391 0.13 4.17 -19.60
C SER A 391 0.49 4.66 -18.19
N VAL A 392 1.51 4.08 -17.57
CA VAL A 392 1.92 4.43 -16.21
C VAL A 392 2.63 5.78 -16.20
N ILE A 393 2.19 6.67 -15.32
CA ILE A 393 2.72 8.03 -15.18
C ILE A 393 3.74 8.12 -14.02
N SER A 394 3.49 7.39 -12.93
CA SER A 394 4.35 7.36 -11.74
C SER A 394 4.58 5.94 -11.22
N ILE A 395 5.79 5.70 -10.72
CA ILE A 395 6.15 4.58 -9.86
C ILE A 395 6.40 5.17 -8.47
N GLU A 396 5.54 4.87 -7.50
CA GLU A 396 5.61 5.48 -6.16
C GLU A 396 6.75 4.89 -5.30
N ASP A 397 6.97 5.50 -4.12
CA ASP A 397 8.06 5.14 -3.21
C ASP A 397 8.02 3.64 -2.84
N SER A 398 9.20 3.01 -2.86
CA SER A 398 9.43 1.60 -2.53
C SER A 398 8.63 0.57 -3.34
N ALA A 399 8.03 0.94 -4.48
CA ALA A 399 7.13 0.07 -5.23
C ALA A 399 7.71 -1.33 -5.55
N PHE A 400 9.01 -1.46 -5.81
CA PHE A 400 9.71 -2.73 -6.09
C PHE A 400 10.87 -2.98 -5.11
N CYS A 401 10.83 -2.37 -3.92
CA CYS A 401 11.87 -2.56 -2.91
C CYS A 401 12.01 -4.05 -2.53
N LYS A 402 13.26 -4.52 -2.40
CA LYS A 402 13.65 -5.90 -2.10
C LYS A 402 13.10 -6.96 -3.07
N CYS A 403 12.84 -6.60 -4.32
CA CYS A 403 12.64 -7.57 -5.40
C CYS A 403 13.99 -8.23 -5.79
N THR A 404 14.54 -9.06 -4.91
CA THR A 404 15.94 -9.54 -4.97
C THR A 404 16.25 -10.45 -6.17
N SER A 405 15.24 -11.10 -6.76
CA SER A 405 15.38 -11.90 -7.99
C SER A 405 15.12 -11.11 -9.28
N LEU A 406 14.77 -9.82 -9.21
CA LEU A 406 14.44 -9.02 -10.38
C LEU A 406 15.70 -8.79 -11.23
N THR A 407 15.79 -9.46 -12.36
CA THR A 407 16.95 -9.36 -13.27
C THR A 407 16.77 -8.27 -14.32
N SER A 408 15.53 -8.02 -14.75
CA SER A 408 15.22 -7.08 -15.82
C SER A 408 13.89 -6.37 -15.58
N ILE A 409 13.86 -5.07 -15.85
CA ILE A 409 12.65 -4.25 -15.86
C ILE A 409 12.57 -3.43 -17.14
N THR A 410 11.39 -3.37 -17.73
CA THR A 410 11.08 -2.42 -18.82
C THR A 410 10.15 -1.36 -18.28
N ILE A 411 10.54 -0.09 -18.37
CA ILE A 411 9.72 1.05 -17.92
C ILE A 411 9.15 1.77 -19.13
N GLY A 412 7.84 2.01 -19.14
CA GLY A 412 7.16 2.76 -20.19
C GLY A 412 7.65 4.21 -20.31
N ASN A 413 7.66 4.73 -21.53
CA ASN A 413 8.25 6.04 -21.85
C ASN A 413 7.49 7.23 -21.24
N SER A 414 6.24 7.05 -20.81
CA SER A 414 5.42 8.09 -20.20
C SER A 414 5.63 8.25 -18.69
N VAL A 415 6.46 7.41 -18.07
CA VAL A 415 6.79 7.56 -16.65
C VAL A 415 7.60 8.85 -16.45
N THR A 416 7.12 9.69 -15.53
CA THR A 416 7.70 11.00 -15.22
C THR A 416 8.32 11.08 -13.82
N SER A 417 7.97 10.15 -12.94
CA SER A 417 8.52 10.04 -11.59
C SER A 417 8.81 8.59 -11.19
N ILE A 418 9.95 8.39 -10.53
CA ILE A 418 10.33 7.16 -9.83
C ILE A 418 10.59 7.55 -8.39
N GLY A 419 9.80 7.00 -7.48
CA GLY A 419 9.83 7.31 -6.05
C GLY A 419 11.13 6.91 -5.36
N ASN A 420 11.31 7.41 -4.15
CA ASN A 420 12.41 7.03 -3.28
C ASN A 420 12.37 5.52 -3.02
N THR A 421 13.54 4.91 -2.86
CA THR A 421 13.70 3.46 -2.58
C THR A 421 12.95 2.52 -3.55
N ALA A 422 12.47 2.99 -4.71
CA ALA A 422 11.61 2.22 -5.60
C ALA A 422 12.21 0.88 -6.03
N PHE A 423 13.53 0.80 -6.21
CA PHE A 423 14.28 -0.42 -6.55
C PHE A 423 15.37 -0.74 -5.52
N TYR A 424 15.20 -0.29 -4.27
CA TYR A 424 16.12 -0.57 -3.16
C TYR A 424 16.31 -2.09 -3.03
N GLU A 425 17.56 -2.56 -2.94
CA GLU A 425 17.91 -3.97 -2.82
C GLU A 425 17.39 -4.90 -3.94
N CYS A 426 17.16 -4.36 -5.15
CA CYS A 426 17.03 -5.16 -6.38
C CYS A 426 18.39 -5.75 -6.81
N SER A 427 18.98 -6.58 -5.94
CA SER A 427 20.38 -7.03 -6.03
C SER A 427 20.70 -7.91 -7.26
N SER A 428 19.70 -8.44 -7.96
CA SER A 428 19.88 -9.19 -9.21
C SER A 428 19.72 -8.35 -10.48
N LEU A 429 19.35 -7.08 -10.38
CA LEU A 429 19.07 -6.21 -11.52
C LEU A 429 20.36 -5.92 -12.29
N THR A 430 20.41 -6.27 -13.58
CA THR A 430 21.64 -6.12 -14.39
C THR A 430 21.70 -4.81 -15.17
N SER A 431 20.55 -4.31 -15.60
CA SER A 431 20.45 -3.09 -16.42
C SER A 431 19.08 -2.44 -16.25
N ILE A 432 19.04 -1.12 -16.33
CA ILE A 432 17.80 -0.34 -16.38
C ILE A 432 17.94 0.87 -17.30
N THR A 433 16.90 1.14 -18.07
CA THR A 433 16.74 2.38 -18.85
C THR A 433 15.74 3.27 -18.14
N ILE A 434 16.19 4.43 -17.66
CA ILE A 434 15.30 5.43 -17.08
C ILE A 434 14.64 6.21 -18.23
N PRO A 435 13.30 6.38 -18.24
CA PRO A 435 12.60 7.12 -19.29
C PRO A 435 12.94 8.61 -19.36
N ASP A 436 12.92 9.19 -20.56
CA ASP A 436 13.17 10.62 -20.84
C ASP A 436 12.18 11.59 -20.15
N GLY A 437 11.07 11.08 -19.59
CA GLY A 437 10.14 11.87 -18.79
C GLY A 437 10.68 12.20 -17.38
N VAL A 438 11.58 11.37 -16.84
CA VAL A 438 12.01 11.42 -15.44
C VAL A 438 12.89 12.65 -15.18
N LYS A 439 12.54 13.42 -14.13
CA LYS A 439 13.24 14.67 -13.75
C LYS A 439 14.23 14.50 -12.60
N SER A 440 14.03 13.55 -11.72
CA SER A 440 14.92 13.27 -10.60
C SER A 440 15.00 11.78 -10.36
N ILE A 441 16.15 11.33 -9.86
CA ILE A 441 16.34 9.97 -9.36
C ILE A 441 16.29 10.07 -7.83
N GLY A 442 15.22 9.55 -7.23
CA GLY A 442 14.93 9.70 -5.80
C GLY A 442 15.98 9.10 -4.86
N LYS A 443 15.86 9.44 -3.58
CA LYS A 443 16.75 8.97 -2.53
C LYS A 443 16.74 7.44 -2.48
N ASN A 444 17.92 6.82 -2.40
CA ASN A 444 18.10 5.37 -2.29
C ASN A 444 17.45 4.54 -3.42
N THR A 445 17.10 5.12 -4.57
CA THR A 445 16.27 4.45 -5.61
C THR A 445 16.84 3.10 -6.05
N PHE A 446 18.15 3.00 -6.29
CA PHE A 446 18.88 1.80 -6.70
C PHE A 446 19.92 1.35 -5.66
N TYR A 447 19.72 1.72 -4.39
CA TYR A 447 20.61 1.31 -3.31
C TYR A 447 20.79 -0.22 -3.31
N ASN A 448 22.03 -0.68 -3.24
CA ASN A 448 22.42 -2.10 -3.23
C ASN A 448 21.92 -2.92 -4.44
N CYS A 449 21.75 -2.28 -5.61
CA CYS A 449 21.60 -2.96 -6.90
C CYS A 449 22.96 -3.50 -7.38
N SER A 450 23.54 -4.44 -6.62
CA SER A 450 24.94 -4.84 -6.75
C SER A 450 25.34 -5.48 -8.09
N LYS A 451 24.39 -6.05 -8.85
CA LYS A 451 24.63 -6.60 -10.21
C LYS A 451 24.38 -5.59 -11.34
N LEU A 452 24.02 -4.34 -11.04
CA LEU A 452 23.76 -3.33 -12.06
C LEU A 452 25.06 -2.96 -12.77
N THR A 453 25.24 -3.40 -14.02
CA THR A 453 26.48 -3.17 -14.78
C THR A 453 26.46 -1.86 -15.55
N SER A 454 25.28 -1.42 -15.95
CA SER A 454 25.09 -0.22 -16.77
C SER A 454 23.77 0.45 -16.45
N ILE A 455 23.79 1.79 -16.49
CA ILE A 455 22.58 2.61 -16.41
C ILE A 455 22.61 3.70 -17.47
N THR A 456 21.46 3.91 -18.11
CA THR A 456 21.23 5.07 -18.97
C THR A 456 20.43 6.10 -18.18
N ILE A 457 21.11 7.16 -17.72
CA ILE A 457 20.49 8.34 -17.13
C ILE A 457 20.11 9.30 -18.28
N PRO A 458 18.82 9.60 -18.50
CA PRO A 458 18.39 10.43 -19.61
C PRO A 458 18.75 11.90 -19.38
N ASN A 459 18.84 12.65 -20.47
CA ASN A 459 19.14 14.08 -20.45
C ASN A 459 18.10 14.93 -19.71
N SER A 460 16.92 14.36 -19.42
CA SER A 460 15.85 15.02 -18.67
C SER A 460 16.09 15.11 -17.16
N VAL A 461 17.00 14.30 -16.62
CA VAL A 461 17.30 14.25 -15.19
C VAL A 461 18.04 15.51 -14.77
N ILE A 462 17.49 16.18 -13.76
CA ILE A 462 17.99 17.42 -13.16
C ILE A 462 18.76 17.13 -11.88
N SER A 463 18.30 16.18 -11.06
CA SER A 463 18.94 15.81 -9.79
C SER A 463 19.07 14.31 -9.62
N ILE A 464 20.19 13.90 -9.02
CA ILE A 464 20.43 12.54 -8.50
C ILE A 464 20.50 12.68 -6.99
N GLU A 465 19.52 12.17 -6.27
CA GLU A 465 19.39 12.38 -4.83
C GLU A 465 20.32 11.47 -3.99
N ASP A 466 20.29 11.66 -2.67
CA ASP A 466 21.14 10.95 -1.71
C ASP A 466 21.10 9.43 -1.88
N SER A 467 22.28 8.81 -1.96
CA SER A 467 22.47 7.36 -2.00
C SER A 467 21.71 6.64 -3.12
N ALA A 468 21.32 7.35 -4.18
CA ALA A 468 20.53 6.82 -5.30
C ALA A 468 21.11 5.54 -5.93
N PHE A 469 22.43 5.41 -5.98
CA PHE A 469 23.18 4.26 -6.53
C PHE A 469 24.18 3.68 -5.52
N TYR A 470 23.98 3.91 -4.22
CA TYR A 470 24.88 3.38 -3.20
C TYR A 470 25.08 1.87 -3.36
N ASN A 471 26.32 1.39 -3.29
CA ASN A 471 26.68 -0.02 -3.43
C ASN A 471 26.20 -0.70 -4.74
N CYS A 472 26.10 0.04 -5.84
CA CYS A 472 26.00 -0.55 -7.19
C CYS A 472 27.37 -1.07 -7.64
N SER A 473 27.88 -2.10 -6.95
CA SER A 473 29.27 -2.55 -7.03
C SER A 473 29.72 -3.10 -8.40
N SER A 474 28.79 -3.47 -9.29
CA SER A 474 29.11 -3.90 -10.66
C SER A 474 29.07 -2.77 -11.70
N LEU A 475 28.69 -1.54 -11.32
CA LEU A 475 28.53 -0.43 -12.25
C LEU A 475 29.91 0.06 -12.71
N THR A 476 30.21 -0.06 -14.01
CA THR A 476 31.56 0.23 -14.53
C THR A 476 31.75 1.66 -15.03
N SER A 477 30.68 2.26 -15.51
CA SER A 477 30.70 3.61 -16.08
C SER A 477 29.36 4.30 -15.92
N ILE A 478 29.36 5.63 -15.79
CA ILE A 478 28.16 6.45 -15.80
C ILE A 478 28.28 7.62 -16.77
N THR A 479 27.14 8.14 -17.21
CA THR A 479 27.05 9.42 -17.93
C THR A 479 26.23 10.41 -17.10
N ILE A 480 26.83 11.53 -16.75
CA ILE A 480 26.15 12.69 -16.15
C ILE A 480 25.57 13.53 -17.29
N GLY A 481 24.24 13.47 -17.45
CA GLY A 481 23.50 14.13 -18.53
C GLY A 481 23.61 15.66 -18.52
N ASN A 482 23.20 16.29 -19.63
CA ASN A 482 23.36 17.72 -19.83
C ASN A 482 22.54 18.62 -18.87
N SER A 483 21.40 18.13 -18.38
CA SER A 483 20.51 18.87 -17.47
C SER A 483 20.80 18.63 -15.99
N VAL A 484 21.74 17.75 -15.64
CA VAL A 484 22.06 17.46 -14.24
C VAL A 484 22.67 18.70 -13.60
N THR A 485 22.06 19.15 -12.50
CA THR A 485 22.47 20.33 -11.71
C THR A 485 22.90 19.97 -10.28
N SER A 486 22.53 18.80 -9.76
CA SER A 486 22.94 18.33 -8.42
C SER A 486 23.12 16.82 -8.32
N ILE A 487 24.03 16.40 -7.44
CA ILE A 487 24.29 15.00 -7.06
C ILE A 487 24.41 14.94 -5.54
N GLY A 488 23.52 14.18 -4.90
CA GLY A 488 23.35 14.11 -3.45
C GLY A 488 24.42 13.32 -2.71
N ASN A 489 24.26 13.23 -1.39
CA ASN A 489 25.21 12.60 -0.48
C ASN A 489 25.32 11.10 -0.76
N GLY A 490 26.54 10.60 -0.93
CA GLY A 490 26.80 9.18 -1.20
C GLY A 490 26.09 8.63 -2.43
N ALA A 491 25.67 9.47 -3.39
CA ALA A 491 24.84 9.07 -4.52
C ALA A 491 25.38 7.86 -5.30
N PHE A 492 26.70 7.72 -5.43
CA PHE A 492 27.41 6.59 -6.04
C PHE A 492 28.42 5.96 -5.08
N ASP A 493 28.33 6.19 -3.76
CA ASP A 493 29.29 5.61 -2.81
C ASP A 493 29.30 4.08 -2.92
N SER A 494 30.49 3.49 -2.81
CA SER A 494 30.71 2.05 -2.85
C SER A 494 30.36 1.39 -4.19
N CYS A 495 30.31 2.16 -5.28
CA CYS A 495 30.36 1.63 -6.64
C CYS A 495 31.79 1.16 -6.98
N SER A 496 32.20 0.03 -6.40
CA SER A 496 33.59 -0.44 -6.40
C SER A 496 34.15 -0.87 -7.77
N SER A 497 33.31 -1.02 -8.79
CA SER A 497 33.75 -1.25 -10.19
C SER A 497 33.69 0.01 -11.06
N LEU A 498 33.26 1.16 -10.52
CA LEU A 498 33.10 2.38 -11.30
C LEU A 498 34.48 2.96 -11.59
N THR A 499 34.88 2.95 -12.87
CA THR A 499 36.22 3.43 -13.29
C THR A 499 36.16 4.63 -14.22
N SER A 500 35.01 4.90 -14.84
CA SER A 500 34.86 5.94 -15.86
C SER A 500 33.60 6.78 -15.66
N ILE A 501 33.74 8.11 -15.74
CA ILE A 501 32.63 9.06 -15.70
C ILE A 501 32.65 9.88 -16.98
N THR A 502 31.54 9.89 -17.72
CA THR A 502 31.31 10.82 -18.83
C THR A 502 30.46 12.00 -18.37
N ILE A 503 30.87 13.22 -18.69
CA ILE A 503 30.26 14.47 -18.25
C ILE A 503 29.73 15.22 -19.48
N LYS A 504 28.41 15.46 -19.49
CA LYS A 504 27.69 16.22 -20.53
C LYS A 504 27.03 17.49 -20.02
N THR A 505 26.96 17.69 -18.70
CA THR A 505 26.38 18.92 -18.11
C THR A 505 27.11 20.17 -18.58
N THR A 506 26.36 21.17 -19.02
CA THR A 506 26.93 22.47 -19.35
C THR A 506 27.07 23.35 -18.11
N GLU A 507 26.35 23.04 -17.03
CA GLU A 507 26.32 23.82 -15.80
C GLU A 507 27.52 23.54 -14.90
N ASP A 508 27.94 24.57 -14.16
CA ASP A 508 28.89 24.39 -13.07
C ASP A 508 28.18 23.77 -11.87
N ILE A 509 28.40 22.47 -11.67
CA ILE A 509 27.81 21.69 -10.59
C ILE A 509 28.77 21.48 -9.40
N THR A 510 29.89 22.20 -9.34
CA THR A 510 30.95 21.97 -8.33
C THR A 510 30.43 22.07 -6.89
N ASN A 511 29.53 23.02 -6.63
CA ASN A 511 28.94 23.21 -5.30
C ASN A 511 27.69 22.34 -5.05
N SER A 512 27.18 21.68 -6.09
CA SER A 512 25.93 20.93 -6.07
C SER A 512 26.14 19.41 -6.08
N VAL A 513 27.36 18.94 -6.37
CA VAL A 513 27.80 17.57 -6.12
C VAL A 513 28.34 17.49 -4.70
N LYS A 514 27.75 16.63 -3.86
CA LYS A 514 28.19 16.44 -2.48
C LYS A 514 29.56 15.75 -2.42
N THR A 515 30.34 16.10 -1.40
CA THR A 515 31.76 15.68 -1.27
C THR A 515 31.94 14.18 -1.11
N ASP A 516 30.92 13.48 -0.65
CA ASP A 516 30.90 12.03 -0.46
C ASP A 516 30.22 11.27 -1.61
N ALA A 517 29.77 11.96 -2.67
CA ALA A 517 28.96 11.37 -3.74
C ALA A 517 29.62 10.17 -4.45
N PHE A 518 30.95 10.09 -4.48
CA PHE A 518 31.71 9.04 -5.17
C PHE A 518 32.77 8.39 -4.27
N VAL A 519 32.53 8.35 -2.95
CA VAL A 519 33.44 7.66 -2.02
C VAL A 519 33.52 6.18 -2.37
N ASN A 520 34.68 5.56 -2.15
CA ASN A 520 34.95 4.15 -2.49
C ASN A 520 34.77 3.78 -3.99
N CYS A 521 34.82 4.75 -4.90
CA CYS A 521 34.82 4.53 -6.35
C CYS A 521 36.25 4.63 -6.92
N PRO A 522 36.77 3.61 -7.63
CA PRO A 522 38.10 3.66 -8.24
C PRO A 522 38.11 4.40 -9.58
N ILE A 523 37.63 5.66 -9.60
CA ILE A 523 37.56 6.47 -10.83
C ILE A 523 38.96 6.74 -11.38
N THR A 524 39.28 6.17 -12.55
CA THR A 524 40.55 6.38 -13.24
C THR A 524 40.42 7.25 -14.49
N GLU A 525 39.22 7.39 -15.03
CA GLU A 525 38.95 8.10 -16.28
C GLU A 525 37.82 9.13 -16.12
N LEU A 526 38.09 10.37 -16.56
CA LEU A 526 37.08 11.42 -16.71
C LEU A 526 36.98 11.83 -18.18
N ILE A 527 35.77 11.78 -18.75
CA ILE A 527 35.49 12.12 -20.15
C ILE A 527 34.55 13.32 -20.21
N TYR A 528 35.01 14.44 -20.74
CA TYR A 528 34.21 15.64 -20.94
C TYR A 528 33.73 15.74 -22.39
N GLU A 529 32.42 15.71 -22.58
CA GLU A 529 31.78 15.96 -23.89
C GLU A 529 31.09 17.33 -23.96
N THR A 530 31.50 18.22 -23.05
CA THR A 530 30.92 19.53 -22.78
C THR A 530 32.01 20.48 -22.28
N THR A 531 31.72 21.78 -22.27
CA THR A 531 32.61 22.81 -21.70
C THR A 531 32.39 23.03 -20.20
N GLY A 532 31.49 22.29 -19.55
CA GLY A 532 31.31 22.28 -18.09
C GLY A 532 32.36 21.43 -17.38
N PHE A 533 33.38 22.06 -16.79
CA PHE A 533 34.54 21.39 -16.18
C PHE A 533 34.50 21.25 -14.65
N SER A 534 33.32 21.40 -14.07
CA SER A 534 33.07 21.51 -12.62
C SER A 534 33.69 20.41 -11.77
N ILE A 535 33.61 19.15 -12.20
CA ILE A 535 34.03 18.04 -11.34
C ILE A 535 35.55 17.85 -11.21
N LEU A 536 36.37 18.67 -11.88
CA LEU A 536 37.84 18.55 -11.81
C LEU A 536 38.44 18.96 -10.46
N THR A 537 37.69 19.67 -9.61
CA THR A 537 38.21 20.27 -8.38
C THR A 537 38.00 19.41 -7.13
N PHE A 538 37.41 18.22 -7.25
CA PHE A 538 37.12 17.37 -6.08
C PHE A 538 38.34 16.56 -5.61
N ASP A 539 38.64 16.65 -4.31
CA ASP A 539 39.82 16.03 -3.70
C ASP A 539 39.87 14.50 -3.85
N TYR A 540 38.73 13.79 -3.92
CA TYR A 540 38.73 12.32 -4.04
C TYR A 540 39.14 11.83 -5.44
N PHE A 541 39.09 12.68 -6.47
CA PHE A 541 39.62 12.35 -7.80
C PHE A 541 41.13 12.58 -7.91
N LYS A 542 41.69 13.40 -7.02
CA LYS A 542 43.08 13.87 -7.02
C LYS A 542 44.11 12.76 -7.19
N ASP A 543 43.93 11.67 -6.44
CA ASP A 543 44.92 10.59 -6.32
C ASP A 543 44.46 9.30 -7.03
N THR A 544 43.44 9.37 -7.88
CA THR A 544 42.81 8.21 -8.56
C THR A 544 42.75 8.37 -10.07
N VAL A 545 42.46 9.57 -10.57
CA VAL A 545 42.34 9.84 -12.00
C VAL A 545 43.70 9.78 -12.70
N LYS A 546 43.73 8.98 -13.78
CA LYS A 546 44.88 8.69 -14.64
C LYS A 546 44.71 9.26 -16.06
N LEU A 547 43.46 9.35 -16.50
CA LEU A 547 43.08 9.83 -17.82
C LEU A 547 42.02 10.93 -17.71
N VAL A 548 42.31 12.09 -18.31
CA VAL A 548 41.30 13.10 -18.62
C VAL A 548 41.17 13.22 -20.13
N LYS A 549 39.98 12.95 -20.66
CA LYS A 549 39.65 13.07 -22.07
C LYS A 549 38.68 14.22 -22.27
N PHE A 550 39.06 15.20 -23.08
CA PHE A 550 38.16 16.21 -23.60
C PHE A 550 37.74 15.79 -25.00
N ASN A 551 36.48 15.41 -25.18
CA ASN A 551 35.88 15.01 -26.45
C ASN A 551 34.69 15.91 -26.74
N ILE A 552 34.94 17.19 -26.97
CA ILE A 552 33.87 18.20 -27.09
C ILE A 552 33.39 18.21 -28.53
N PRO A 553 32.17 17.75 -28.87
CA PRO A 553 31.70 17.74 -30.25
C PRO A 553 31.64 19.16 -30.82
N LYS A 554 31.95 19.33 -32.10
CA LYS A 554 31.61 20.57 -32.81
C LYS A 554 30.10 20.81 -32.65
N SER A 555 29.72 21.98 -32.15
CA SER A 555 28.31 22.35 -31.97
C SER A 555 27.59 22.22 -33.31
N ASN A 556 26.73 21.20 -33.43
CA ASN A 556 25.76 21.12 -34.51
C ASN A 556 24.69 22.17 -34.20
N SER A 557 24.88 23.39 -34.70
CA SER A 557 23.82 24.36 -35.05
C SER A 557 22.56 24.35 -34.17
N ASN A 558 22.61 25.03 -33.02
CA ASN A 558 21.56 25.90 -32.43
C ASN A 558 21.78 26.22 -30.94
N SER A 559 22.83 25.71 -30.29
CA SER A 559 23.25 26.08 -28.93
C SER A 559 24.44 27.05 -28.95
N MET A 560 24.33 28.18 -29.67
CA MET A 560 25.37 29.22 -29.74
C MET A 560 25.59 30.03 -28.45
N ILE A 561 25.05 29.61 -27.29
CA ILE A 561 25.02 30.48 -26.09
C ILE A 561 26.19 30.27 -25.11
N ARG A 562 27.00 29.18 -25.18
CA ARG A 562 28.11 28.99 -24.20
C ARG A 562 29.53 28.80 -24.75
N LEU A 563 29.72 28.50 -26.04
CA LEU A 563 31.08 28.41 -26.62
C LEU A 563 31.81 29.77 -26.65
N GLN A 564 31.10 30.89 -26.49
CA GLN A 564 31.70 32.23 -26.54
C GLN A 564 32.45 32.64 -25.26
N GLU A 565 32.21 32.00 -24.10
CA GLU A 565 32.82 32.41 -22.83
C GLU A 565 34.10 31.62 -22.48
N ILE A 566 34.13 30.32 -22.77
CA ILE A 566 35.28 29.47 -22.42
C ILE A 566 36.26 29.45 -23.58
N LYS A 567 37.35 30.21 -23.44
CA LYS A 567 38.44 30.29 -24.43
C LYS A 567 39.58 29.33 -24.15
N SER A 568 39.65 28.76 -22.95
CA SER A 568 40.76 27.92 -22.49
C SER A 568 40.25 26.68 -21.78
N LEU A 569 40.97 25.57 -21.94
CA LEU A 569 40.82 24.40 -21.09
C LEU A 569 41.21 24.72 -19.64
N PRO A 570 40.68 23.99 -18.66
CA PRO A 570 41.03 24.12 -17.25
C PRO A 570 42.42 23.52 -16.97
N THR A 571 43.07 23.97 -15.91
CA THR A 571 44.30 23.32 -15.45
C THR A 571 43.97 22.01 -14.74
N LEU A 572 44.82 21.01 -14.93
CA LEU A 572 44.69 19.66 -14.39
C LEU A 572 45.79 19.35 -13.36
N THR A 573 46.48 20.39 -12.89
CA THR A 573 47.58 20.27 -11.92
C THR A 573 47.13 19.80 -10.54
N HIS A 574 45.82 19.72 -10.28
CA HIS A 574 45.30 19.15 -9.03
C HIS A 574 45.57 17.63 -8.98
N PHE A 575 45.42 16.91 -10.08
CA PHE A 575 45.62 15.46 -10.14
C PHE A 575 47.08 15.07 -9.95
N THR A 576 47.36 14.15 -9.02
CA THR A 576 48.72 13.70 -8.69
C THR A 576 49.12 12.43 -9.41
N LYS A 577 48.14 11.64 -9.89
CA LYS A 577 48.34 10.39 -10.63
C LYS A 577 47.99 10.48 -12.11
N LEU A 578 47.68 11.68 -12.61
CA LEU A 578 47.36 11.87 -14.03
C LEU A 578 48.59 11.59 -14.88
N ASP A 579 48.44 10.68 -15.83
CA ASP A 579 49.48 10.20 -16.73
C ASP A 579 49.12 10.40 -18.21
N LYS A 580 47.82 10.61 -18.53
CA LYS A 580 47.37 10.86 -19.90
C LYS A 580 46.29 11.94 -20.01
N VAL A 581 46.45 12.82 -21.00
CA VAL A 581 45.39 13.75 -21.44
C VAL A 581 45.12 13.59 -22.92
N THR A 582 43.83 13.51 -23.25
CA THR A 582 43.35 13.36 -24.62
C THR A 582 42.47 14.56 -24.96
N ILE A 583 42.71 15.22 -26.08
CA ILE A 583 41.95 16.38 -26.56
C ILE A 583 41.49 16.07 -27.98
N GLU A 584 40.19 15.89 -28.13
CA GLU A 584 39.54 15.45 -29.36
C GLU A 584 38.36 16.38 -29.67
N ASN A 585 38.07 16.57 -30.96
CA ASN A 585 36.96 17.33 -31.51
C ASN A 585 36.89 18.83 -31.12
N ILE A 586 37.94 19.36 -30.51
CA ILE A 586 38.11 20.77 -30.16
C ILE A 586 38.84 21.49 -31.29
N ASN A 587 38.33 22.66 -31.71
CA ASN A 587 38.95 23.47 -32.77
C ASN A 587 39.37 24.89 -32.33
N GLU A 588 38.90 25.39 -31.17
CA GLU A 588 38.99 26.83 -30.84
C GLU A 588 39.47 27.14 -29.40
N LEU A 589 39.69 26.13 -28.56
CA LEU A 589 40.18 26.33 -27.20
C LEU A 589 41.69 26.50 -27.15
N THR A 590 42.16 27.15 -26.09
CA THR A 590 43.59 27.24 -25.74
C THR A 590 43.96 26.28 -24.62
N ILE A 591 45.21 25.85 -24.58
CA ILE A 591 45.79 25.17 -23.42
C ILE A 591 46.45 26.24 -22.53
N PRO A 592 46.06 26.37 -21.25
CA PRO A 592 46.53 27.45 -20.37
C PRO A 592 47.97 27.21 -19.86
N GLU A 593 48.55 28.24 -19.23
CA GLU A 593 49.75 28.07 -18.40
C GLU A 593 49.51 27.01 -17.31
N SER A 594 50.54 26.23 -16.97
CA SER A 594 50.47 25.19 -15.92
C SER A 594 49.28 24.24 -16.13
N PHE A 595 49.11 23.77 -17.36
CA PHE A 595 48.00 22.88 -17.72
C PHE A 595 48.09 21.54 -17.00
N VAL A 596 49.27 20.94 -16.93
CA VAL A 596 49.50 19.65 -16.26
C VAL A 596 50.82 19.68 -15.48
N LYS A 597 50.95 18.82 -14.46
CA LYS A 597 52.19 18.60 -13.70
C LYS A 597 52.41 17.10 -13.48
N GLY A 598 53.66 16.68 -13.35
CA GLY A 598 54.00 15.28 -13.09
C GLY A 598 55.09 14.76 -14.03
N ASP A 599 55.40 13.48 -13.92
CA ASP A 599 56.40 12.83 -14.76
C ASP A 599 55.77 11.71 -15.60
N LYS A 600 56.38 11.40 -16.74
CA LYS A 600 55.96 10.34 -17.67
C LYS A 600 54.60 10.56 -18.35
N PHE A 601 54.29 11.80 -18.70
CA PHE A 601 52.97 12.19 -19.20
C PHE A 601 52.79 11.94 -20.71
N GLU A 602 51.61 11.48 -21.14
CA GLU A 602 51.19 11.39 -22.54
C GLU A 602 50.15 12.47 -22.85
N ILE A 603 50.42 13.28 -23.87
CA ILE A 603 49.51 14.31 -24.37
C ILE A 603 49.13 13.94 -25.79
N PHE A 604 47.82 13.76 -26.03
CA PHE A 604 47.30 13.44 -27.34
C PHE A 604 46.25 14.47 -27.76
N ILE A 605 46.45 15.12 -28.90
CA ILE A 605 45.57 16.13 -29.45
C ILE A 605 45.25 15.72 -30.89
N SER A 606 44.00 15.35 -31.19
CA SER A 606 43.63 14.86 -32.53
C SER A 606 43.14 15.94 -33.50
N ASN A 607 42.80 17.13 -33.01
CA ASN A 607 42.24 18.24 -33.79
C ASN A 607 43.04 19.54 -33.57
N ASN A 608 42.64 20.63 -34.25
CA ASN A 608 43.32 21.92 -34.15
C ASN A 608 43.13 22.52 -32.76
N ILE A 609 44.19 23.01 -32.14
CA ILE A 609 44.10 23.78 -30.89
C ILE A 609 44.51 25.22 -31.21
N LYS A 610 43.81 26.21 -30.65
CA LYS A 610 44.01 27.62 -31.04
C LYS A 610 45.37 28.15 -30.60
N PHE A 611 45.78 27.80 -29.39
CA PHE A 611 47.02 28.26 -28.79
C PHE A 611 47.40 27.36 -27.62
N ILE A 612 48.69 27.16 -27.39
CA ILE A 612 49.23 26.51 -26.20
C ILE A 612 50.14 27.51 -25.51
N ASP A 613 49.87 27.80 -24.24
CA ASP A 613 50.69 28.72 -23.47
C ASP A 613 52.15 28.23 -23.38
N PRO A 614 53.17 29.11 -23.50
CA PRO A 614 54.58 28.76 -23.38
C PRO A 614 54.96 28.00 -22.10
N ASN A 615 54.19 28.19 -21.04
CA ASN A 615 54.37 27.58 -19.72
C ASN A 615 53.34 26.51 -19.40
N ALA A 616 52.55 26.04 -20.39
CA ALA A 616 51.56 24.97 -20.20
C ALA A 616 52.15 23.71 -19.57
N PHE A 617 53.40 23.40 -19.90
CA PHE A 617 54.07 22.16 -19.54
C PHE A 617 55.28 22.34 -18.61
N LYS A 618 55.47 23.54 -18.03
CA LYS A 618 56.71 23.90 -17.29
C LYS A 618 57.08 22.94 -16.15
N ASP A 619 56.08 22.33 -15.52
CA ASP A 619 56.24 21.48 -14.35
C ASP A 619 56.16 19.98 -14.67
N CYS A 620 56.18 19.59 -15.96
CA CYS A 620 55.99 18.20 -16.39
C CYS A 620 57.14 17.62 -17.24
N SER A 621 57.34 16.30 -17.10
CA SER A 621 58.16 15.48 -18.00
C SER A 621 57.25 14.71 -18.95
N ILE A 622 57.34 15.00 -20.24
CA ILE A 622 56.46 14.44 -21.28
C ILE A 622 57.15 13.25 -21.94
N ASN A 623 56.57 12.06 -21.84
CA ASN A 623 57.04 10.90 -22.60
C ASN A 623 56.67 11.05 -24.07
N LYS A 624 55.44 11.47 -24.34
CA LYS A 624 54.90 11.51 -25.69
C LYS A 624 53.94 12.67 -25.87
N PHE A 625 54.26 13.55 -26.80
CA PHE A 625 53.38 14.60 -27.29
C PHE A 625 52.92 14.26 -28.71
N THR A 626 51.63 14.06 -28.91
CA THR A 626 51.03 13.78 -30.22
C THR A 626 50.08 14.90 -30.60
N TYR A 627 50.30 15.53 -31.75
CA TYR A 627 49.42 16.55 -32.32
C TYR A 627 49.05 16.21 -33.76
N LEU A 628 47.78 15.89 -34.00
CA LEU A 628 47.27 15.49 -35.31
C LEU A 628 46.43 16.57 -36.02
N GLY A 629 46.37 17.79 -35.46
CA GLY A 629 45.69 18.91 -36.10
C GLY A 629 46.36 19.36 -37.40
N THR A 630 45.58 19.95 -38.30
CA THR A 630 46.03 20.48 -39.60
C THR A 630 46.70 21.85 -39.49
N ASP A 631 46.42 22.59 -38.43
CA ASP A 631 46.94 23.95 -38.24
C ASP A 631 48.33 23.89 -37.60
N LYS A 632 49.24 24.77 -38.04
CA LYS A 632 50.56 24.88 -37.43
C LYS A 632 50.45 25.54 -36.06
N LEU A 633 50.92 24.85 -35.04
CA LEU A 633 51.17 25.41 -33.71
C LEU A 633 52.54 26.11 -33.70
N GLU A 634 52.53 27.43 -33.63
CA GLU A 634 53.72 28.28 -33.54
C GLU A 634 54.05 28.61 -32.08
N GLY A 635 55.34 28.78 -31.75
CA GLY A 635 55.82 29.15 -30.41
C GLY A 635 56.72 28.12 -29.72
N ASP A 636 57.06 28.40 -28.46
CA ASP A 636 58.05 27.69 -27.63
C ASP A 636 57.42 26.86 -26.49
N PHE A 637 56.17 26.39 -26.65
CA PHE A 637 55.39 25.80 -25.54
C PHE A 637 55.89 24.47 -24.96
N LEU A 638 56.76 23.74 -25.64
CA LEU A 638 57.44 22.55 -25.10
C LEU A 638 58.83 22.87 -24.54
N LYS A 639 59.34 24.09 -24.77
CA LYS A 639 60.70 24.49 -24.37
C LYS A 639 60.88 24.49 -22.85
N ASN A 640 59.84 24.93 -22.14
CA ASN A 640 59.87 25.05 -20.69
C ASN A 640 59.50 23.74 -19.98
N ALA A 641 59.08 22.69 -20.69
CA ALA A 641 58.87 21.38 -20.09
C ALA A 641 60.19 20.79 -19.55
N LYS A 642 60.13 20.05 -18.44
CA LYS A 642 61.31 19.41 -17.82
C LYS A 642 62.01 18.48 -18.81
N SER A 643 61.22 17.73 -19.57
CA SER A 643 61.66 16.89 -20.68
C SER A 643 60.49 16.65 -21.63
N CYS A 644 60.82 16.33 -22.89
CA CYS A 644 59.89 15.85 -23.90
C CYS A 644 60.63 14.82 -24.74
N GLU A 645 60.32 13.53 -24.59
CA GLU A 645 61.08 12.43 -25.19
C GLU A 645 60.66 12.17 -26.65
N GLU A 646 59.35 12.10 -26.91
CA GLU A 646 58.79 11.84 -28.24
C GLU A 646 57.79 12.94 -28.64
N VAL A 647 57.96 13.47 -29.85
CA VAL A 647 57.02 14.42 -30.47
C VAL A 647 56.55 13.86 -31.81
N ILE A 648 55.25 13.56 -31.91
CA ILE A 648 54.59 13.07 -33.12
C ILE A 648 53.64 14.14 -33.65
N ILE A 649 53.74 14.45 -34.94
CA ILE A 649 52.88 15.42 -35.61
C ILE A 649 52.38 14.94 -36.97
N SER A 650 51.23 15.45 -37.43
CA SER A 650 50.65 15.17 -38.76
C SER A 650 50.95 16.23 -39.84
N VAL A 651 51.50 17.40 -39.46
CA VAL A 651 51.77 18.54 -40.37
C VAL A 651 53.28 18.79 -40.48
N LYS A 652 53.77 19.14 -41.68
CA LYS A 652 55.20 19.41 -41.91
C LYS A 652 55.63 20.79 -41.38
N TYR A 653 56.69 20.81 -40.57
CA TYR A 653 57.31 22.05 -40.04
C TYR A 653 58.63 22.33 -40.75
N SER A 654 58.80 23.57 -41.22
CA SER A 654 59.94 23.99 -42.04
C SER A 654 61.30 23.86 -41.34
N ASN A 655 61.30 23.97 -40.00
CA ASN A 655 62.51 23.95 -39.17
C ASN A 655 62.70 22.62 -38.40
N ASN A 656 61.89 21.60 -38.68
CA ASN A 656 61.86 20.33 -37.91
C ASN A 656 61.73 20.53 -36.39
N GLU A 657 61.11 21.62 -35.96
CA GLU A 657 60.82 21.92 -34.55
C GLU A 657 59.36 22.32 -34.37
N ILE A 658 58.75 21.91 -33.26
CA ILE A 658 57.45 22.39 -32.76
C ILE A 658 57.58 22.64 -31.26
N GLY A 659 57.04 23.76 -30.77
CA GLY A 659 57.12 24.10 -29.35
C GLY A 659 58.56 24.29 -28.83
N GLY A 660 59.55 24.52 -29.70
CA GLY A 660 60.98 24.57 -29.32
C GLY A 660 61.65 23.21 -29.08
N LYS A 661 61.10 22.11 -29.62
CA LYS A 661 61.68 20.76 -29.60
C LYS A 661 61.74 20.15 -31.00
N THR A 662 62.79 19.39 -31.27
CA THR A 662 62.99 18.68 -32.55
C THR A 662 61.94 17.57 -32.74
N ILE A 663 61.40 17.47 -33.95
CA ILE A 663 60.31 16.56 -34.32
C ILE A 663 60.85 15.18 -34.73
N ASN A 664 60.22 14.11 -34.26
CA ASN A 664 60.38 12.77 -34.82
C ASN A 664 59.21 12.50 -35.78
N TYR A 665 59.45 12.57 -37.09
CA TYR A 665 58.43 12.23 -38.08
C TYR A 665 58.25 10.71 -38.14
N LYS A 666 57.01 10.22 -38.08
CA LYS A 666 56.69 8.90 -38.63
C LYS A 666 56.61 9.03 -40.15
N TYR A 667 57.75 8.85 -40.80
CA TYR A 667 57.89 8.83 -42.25
C TYR A 667 57.76 7.38 -42.73
N ASN A 668 56.78 7.09 -43.58
CA ASN A 668 56.72 5.80 -44.26
C ASN A 668 57.57 5.88 -45.54
N GLU A 669 58.74 5.24 -45.52
CA GLU A 669 59.71 5.27 -46.62
C GLU A 669 59.19 4.61 -47.92
N GLU A 670 58.15 3.78 -47.86
CA GLU A 670 57.60 3.08 -49.02
C GLU A 670 56.56 3.91 -49.80
N THR A 671 55.82 4.80 -49.14
CA THR A 671 54.74 5.58 -49.79
C THR A 671 55.10 7.05 -50.04
N GLY A 672 56.14 7.57 -49.40
CA GLY A 672 56.51 8.99 -49.50
C GLY A 672 55.52 9.95 -48.83
N GLU A 673 54.56 9.42 -48.06
CA GLU A 673 53.52 10.16 -47.34
C GLU A 673 53.68 10.02 -45.81
N TYR A 674 53.17 11.00 -45.07
CA TYR A 674 53.09 10.94 -43.62
C TYR A 674 51.95 10.00 -43.21
N GLU A 675 52.23 8.99 -42.38
CA GLU A 675 51.22 8.01 -41.95
C GLU A 675 50.06 8.68 -41.20
N ASN A 676 48.84 8.45 -41.69
CA ASN A 676 47.62 8.75 -40.96
C ASN A 676 47.37 7.61 -39.94
N PRO A 677 47.40 7.85 -38.62
CA PRO A 677 47.21 6.79 -37.62
C PRO A 677 45.81 6.17 -37.60
N ASN A 678 44.86 6.67 -38.39
CA ASN A 678 43.46 6.22 -38.41
C ASN A 678 43.15 5.08 -39.42
N GLN A 679 44.14 4.42 -40.04
CA GLN A 679 43.84 3.23 -40.84
C GLN A 679 43.99 1.92 -40.04
N PRO A 680 42.95 1.07 -39.96
CA PRO A 680 43.06 -0.24 -39.32
C PRO A 680 43.97 -1.15 -40.15
N GLY A 681 44.89 -1.85 -39.48
CA GLY A 681 45.94 -2.65 -40.09
C GLY A 681 45.42 -3.69 -41.09
N GLY A 682 45.98 -3.65 -42.30
CA GLY A 682 45.86 -4.73 -43.27
C GLY A 682 46.63 -5.97 -42.81
N ASN A 683 45.93 -7.10 -42.81
CA ASN A 683 46.42 -8.45 -42.52
C ASN A 683 47.59 -8.87 -43.46
N PRO A 684 48.70 -9.46 -42.97
CA PRO A 684 49.77 -9.91 -43.85
C PRO A 684 49.51 -11.33 -44.40
N GLY A 685 49.49 -11.44 -45.74
CA GLY A 685 49.98 -12.60 -46.49
C GLY A 685 48.95 -13.59 -47.09
N ASP A 686 48.80 -13.56 -48.42
CA ASP A 686 48.67 -14.78 -49.23
C ASP A 686 49.36 -14.57 -50.60
N PRO A 687 50.43 -15.31 -50.93
CA PRO A 687 51.17 -15.18 -52.17
C PRO A 687 50.65 -16.20 -53.20
N ASN A 688 49.75 -15.78 -54.10
CA ASN A 688 49.58 -16.43 -55.41
C ASN A 688 48.95 -15.45 -56.44
N GLN A 689 49.77 -15.01 -57.39
CA GLN A 689 49.34 -14.58 -58.72
C GLN A 689 48.66 -15.75 -59.48
N PRO A 690 48.00 -15.58 -60.68
CA PRO A 690 48.18 -14.49 -61.66
C PRO A 690 46.93 -14.00 -62.43
N GLY A 691 47.09 -12.84 -63.09
CA GLY A 691 46.73 -12.73 -64.51
C GLY A 691 45.77 -11.63 -64.92
N GLY A 692 46.20 -10.80 -65.90
CA GLY A 692 45.29 -10.25 -66.92
C GLY A 692 45.05 -8.75 -66.93
N ASN A 693 45.92 -8.03 -67.64
CA ASN A 693 45.78 -6.65 -68.14
C ASN A 693 44.69 -6.55 -69.27
N PRO A 694 44.49 -5.41 -69.96
CA PRO A 694 43.98 -4.07 -69.61
C PRO A 694 42.67 -3.71 -70.37
N GLY A 695 42.04 -2.57 -70.03
CA GLY A 695 40.97 -1.98 -70.86
C GLY A 695 40.54 -0.57 -70.42
N ASP A 696 41.26 0.42 -70.94
CA ASP A 696 41.07 1.88 -70.90
C ASP A 696 39.76 2.36 -71.61
N PRO A 697 39.47 3.66 -71.75
CA PRO A 697 38.77 4.60 -70.84
C PRO A 697 37.47 5.14 -71.47
N SER A 698 36.71 5.98 -70.76
CA SER A 698 36.33 7.34 -71.20
C SER A 698 35.13 7.92 -70.43
N GLN A 699 35.33 9.13 -69.93
CA GLN A 699 34.32 10.10 -69.46
C GLN A 699 33.48 10.67 -70.64
N PRO A 700 32.71 11.80 -70.55
CA PRO A 700 32.23 12.61 -69.41
C PRO A 700 30.75 13.12 -69.52
N GLY A 701 30.25 13.67 -68.41
CA GLY A 701 29.72 15.05 -68.37
C GLY A 701 28.24 15.32 -68.70
N GLY A 702 27.66 16.30 -67.98
CA GLY A 702 26.50 17.06 -68.46
C GLY A 702 25.44 17.44 -67.41
N ASN A 703 25.60 18.62 -66.80
CA ASN A 703 24.64 19.44 -66.03
C ASN A 703 23.49 20.00 -66.95
N PRO A 704 22.54 20.92 -66.58
CA PRO A 704 21.76 21.27 -65.36
C PRO A 704 20.23 21.54 -65.61
N ASP A 705 19.52 22.05 -64.57
CA ASP A 705 18.42 23.07 -64.56
C ASP A 705 16.90 22.73 -64.70
N ASP A 706 16.22 22.86 -63.54
CA ASP A 706 15.06 23.76 -63.21
C ASP A 706 13.59 23.42 -63.66
N PRO A 707 12.54 24.13 -63.17
CA PRO A 707 11.60 23.74 -62.09
C PRO A 707 10.13 23.63 -62.57
N ASN A 708 9.17 23.34 -61.68
CA ASN A 708 7.80 23.89 -61.74
C ASN A 708 6.93 23.57 -60.51
N GLN A 709 6.45 24.63 -59.85
CA GLN A 709 5.14 24.71 -59.16
C GLN A 709 4.15 25.48 -60.06
N PRO A 710 2.82 25.32 -59.86
CA PRO A 710 2.00 26.33 -59.14
C PRO A 710 0.88 25.66 -58.29
N GLY A 711 0.11 26.26 -57.36
CA GLY A 711 -0.15 27.63 -56.89
C GLY A 711 -1.64 27.72 -56.43
N GLY A 712 -1.97 28.52 -55.40
CA GLY A 712 -3.29 29.17 -55.25
C GLY A 712 -4.18 28.89 -54.00
N ASN A 713 -4.24 29.86 -53.08
CA ASN A 713 -5.23 30.12 -51.98
C ASN A 713 -6.41 30.99 -52.54
N PRO A 714 -7.40 31.63 -51.83
CA PRO A 714 -7.77 31.68 -50.38
C PRO A 714 -9.30 31.76 -50.03
N GLY A 715 -9.68 31.85 -48.73
CA GLY A 715 -10.90 32.56 -48.27
C GLY A 715 -11.61 32.09 -46.97
N ASP A 716 -11.53 32.90 -45.90
CA ASP A 716 -12.30 32.93 -44.61
C ASP A 716 -13.56 33.86 -44.74
N PRO A 717 -14.46 34.19 -43.76
CA PRO A 717 -14.97 33.60 -42.50
C PRO A 717 -16.53 33.55 -42.40
N SER A 718 -17.12 32.96 -41.33
CA SER A 718 -18.23 33.60 -40.56
C SER A 718 -18.75 32.84 -39.32
N LYS A 719 -19.17 33.63 -38.32
CA LYS A 719 -19.79 33.30 -37.02
C LYS A 719 -21.27 32.89 -37.16
N SER A 720 -21.84 32.14 -36.18
CA SER A 720 -22.99 32.60 -35.36
C SER A 720 -23.67 31.53 -34.46
N LYS A 721 -23.96 31.99 -33.22
CA LYS A 721 -25.19 31.85 -32.39
C LYS A 721 -25.59 30.53 -31.68
N GLU A 722 -25.59 30.66 -30.34
CA GLU A 722 -26.69 30.46 -29.37
C GLU A 722 -27.79 29.42 -29.65
N ASN A 723 -28.03 28.55 -28.66
CA ASN A 723 -29.37 28.40 -28.08
C ASN A 723 -29.35 27.88 -26.63
N LYS A 724 -30.15 28.54 -25.79
CA LYS A 724 -30.49 28.22 -24.39
C LYS A 724 -31.90 27.63 -24.29
N ALA A 725 -32.18 27.05 -23.12
CA ALA A 725 -33.49 26.75 -22.47
C ALA A 725 -34.07 25.37 -22.81
N ASN A 726 -34.55 24.52 -21.88
CA ASN A 726 -35.46 24.72 -20.73
C ASN A 726 -35.39 23.47 -19.82
N LYS A 727 -35.26 23.55 -18.49
CA LYS A 727 -36.32 23.64 -17.44
C LYS A 727 -37.34 22.48 -17.39
N GLY A 728 -37.44 21.84 -16.21
CA GLY A 728 -38.75 21.61 -15.59
C GLY A 728 -38.95 20.41 -14.64
N GLY A 729 -38.73 20.63 -13.33
CA GLY A 729 -39.57 20.18 -12.19
C GLY A 729 -39.48 18.72 -11.71
N LYS A 730 -39.86 18.34 -10.49
CA LYS A 730 -40.29 19.03 -9.24
C LYS A 730 -40.42 17.95 -8.15
N THR A 731 -39.91 18.21 -6.94
CA THR A 731 -40.44 17.89 -5.58
C THR A 731 -41.40 16.70 -5.33
N ALA A 732 -41.14 15.87 -4.30
CA ALA A 732 -41.91 15.80 -3.03
C ALA A 732 -41.54 14.60 -2.11
N GLY A 733 -41.50 14.84 -0.80
CA GLY A 733 -41.46 13.87 0.31
C GLY A 733 -40.38 14.19 1.34
N ILE A 734 -40.48 15.19 2.23
CA ILE A 734 -41.30 15.32 3.46
C ILE A 734 -41.17 14.14 4.44
N ILE A 735 -40.36 14.38 5.49
CA ILE A 735 -40.60 14.12 6.92
C ILE A 735 -40.99 12.68 7.31
N ILE A 736 -39.99 11.90 7.76
CA ILE A 736 -39.96 11.12 9.02
C ILE A 736 -38.46 10.95 9.34
N GLY A 737 -37.92 11.73 10.28
CA GLY A 737 -36.47 11.69 10.55
C GLY A 737 -36.06 12.42 11.82
N SER A 738 -36.89 12.39 12.86
CA SER A 738 -36.60 13.12 14.11
C SER A 738 -37.01 12.35 15.39
N LEU A 739 -37.08 11.02 15.32
CA LEU A 739 -37.28 10.15 16.49
C LEU A 739 -36.27 8.99 16.61
N ILE A 740 -35.39 8.80 15.62
CA ILE A 740 -34.35 7.73 15.63
C ILE A 740 -33.01 8.24 16.18
N GLY A 741 -32.73 9.54 16.07
CA GLY A 741 -31.47 10.13 16.55
C GLY A 741 -31.30 10.17 18.07
N ILE A 742 -32.40 10.16 18.84
CA ILE A 742 -32.34 10.24 20.31
C ILE A 742 -32.01 8.87 20.95
N TRP A 743 -32.40 7.77 20.31
CA TRP A 743 -32.09 6.41 20.79
C TRP A 743 -30.65 5.99 20.51
N LEU A 744 -30.06 6.44 19.40
CA LEU A 744 -28.68 6.11 19.03
C LEU A 744 -27.67 6.76 19.99
N VAL A 745 -27.91 8.00 20.42
CA VAL A 745 -27.03 8.73 21.35
C VAL A 745 -27.14 8.15 22.77
N ALA A 746 -28.32 7.68 23.19
CA ALA A 746 -28.49 7.02 24.49
C ALA A 746 -27.79 5.65 24.57
N ALA A 747 -27.78 4.88 23.47
CA ALA A 747 -27.11 3.58 23.41
C ALA A 747 -25.57 3.70 23.47
N ILE A 748 -25.01 4.73 22.82
CA ILE A 748 -23.56 4.98 22.82
C ILE A 748 -23.09 5.43 24.22
N CYS A 749 -23.85 6.29 24.90
CA CYS A 749 -23.51 6.73 26.27
C CYS A 749 -23.56 5.58 27.29
N PHE A 750 -24.45 4.59 27.11
CA PHE A 750 -24.55 3.43 28.00
C PHE A 750 -23.41 2.42 27.78
N GLY A 751 -22.98 2.21 26.53
CA GLY A 751 -21.84 1.35 26.20
C GLY A 751 -20.50 1.85 26.76
N VAL A 752 -20.27 3.17 26.71
CA VAL A 752 -19.04 3.79 27.25
C VAL A 752 -19.00 3.73 28.79
N TYR A 753 -20.15 3.91 29.46
CA TYR A 753 -20.25 3.76 30.91
C TYR A 753 -20.00 2.32 31.37
N TYR A 754 -20.55 1.32 30.67
CA TYR A 754 -20.37 -0.10 31.00
C TYR A 754 -18.91 -0.56 30.86
N TYR A 755 -18.20 -0.09 29.82
CA TYR A 755 -16.79 -0.42 29.60
C TYR A 755 -15.87 0.12 30.71
N PHE A 756 -16.09 1.35 31.20
CA PHE A 756 -15.28 1.95 32.26
C PHE A 756 -15.52 1.36 33.65
N VAL A 757 -16.71 0.82 33.91
CA VAL A 757 -17.07 0.25 35.23
C VAL A 757 -16.60 -1.20 35.38
N HIS A 758 -16.49 -1.97 34.30
CA HIS A 758 -16.27 -3.43 34.39
C HIS A 758 -14.94 -3.98 33.87
N PHE A 759 -14.13 -3.21 33.15
CA PHE A 759 -12.81 -3.66 32.69
C PHE A 759 -11.66 -2.83 33.30
N LYS A 760 -11.07 -3.35 34.40
CA LYS A 760 -9.72 -2.95 34.85
C LYS A 760 -8.72 -4.05 34.45
N PRO A 761 -7.71 -3.77 33.60
CA PRO A 761 -6.63 -4.71 33.37
C PRO A 761 -5.70 -4.78 34.59
N LYS A 762 -5.32 -6.02 34.99
CA LYS A 762 -4.26 -6.28 35.98
C LYS A 762 -2.90 -6.16 35.29
N ASN A 763 -2.10 -5.15 35.63
CA ASN A 763 -0.69 -5.09 35.21
C ASN A 763 0.16 -6.01 36.09
N LYS A 764 0.78 -7.02 35.47
CA LYS A 764 1.94 -7.73 36.03
C LYS A 764 3.17 -6.83 35.92
N LYS A 765 3.93 -6.75 37.02
CA LYS A 765 5.31 -6.25 37.04
C LYS A 765 6.20 -7.29 36.36
N ASP A 766 7.09 -6.83 35.49
CA ASP A 766 8.43 -7.39 35.37
C ASP A 766 9.40 -6.27 34.99
N ASP A 767 10.54 -6.29 35.67
CA ASP A 767 11.64 -5.34 35.63
C ASP A 767 12.42 -5.45 34.31
N ASN A 768 12.81 -4.32 33.71
CA ASN A 768 14.20 -4.05 33.36
C ASN A 768 14.40 -2.64 32.80
N GLU A 769 15.50 -2.07 33.27
CA GLU A 769 16.08 -0.74 33.14
C GLU A 769 16.75 -0.57 31.77
N TYR A 770 16.46 0.51 31.03
CA TYR A 770 17.43 1.29 30.25
C TYR A 770 16.82 2.61 29.76
N ASN A 771 17.59 3.67 29.94
CA ASN A 771 17.23 5.08 29.81
C ASN A 771 17.28 5.64 28.37
N ASP A 772 16.59 6.78 28.26
CA ASP A 772 16.81 7.97 27.42
C ASP A 772 16.04 8.15 26.09
N GLU A 773 15.02 9.02 26.24
CA GLU A 773 14.70 10.23 25.46
C GLU A 773 14.29 10.11 23.96
N GLU A 774 12.98 10.18 23.71
CA GLU A 774 12.39 11.34 23.01
C GLU A 774 10.86 11.39 23.19
N THR A 775 10.41 12.44 23.86
CA THR A 775 9.01 12.81 24.12
C THR A 775 8.26 13.20 22.85
N ILE A 776 7.20 12.46 22.49
CA ILE A 776 6.07 12.98 21.71
C ILE A 776 4.83 12.92 22.59
N ALA A 777 4.34 14.09 22.98
CA ALA A 777 3.16 14.27 23.80
C ALA A 777 1.89 14.02 22.97
N ILE A 778 1.10 13.00 23.34
CA ILE A 778 -0.29 12.83 22.91
C ILE A 778 -1.15 13.23 24.11
N GLY A 779 -1.64 14.48 24.11
CA GLY A 779 -2.55 14.99 25.12
C GLY A 779 -3.95 14.41 24.94
N THR A 780 -4.40 13.62 25.91
CA THR A 780 -5.80 13.23 26.08
C THR A 780 -6.55 14.37 26.79
N ASN A 781 -7.41 15.10 26.08
CA ASN A 781 -8.33 16.04 26.70
C ASN A 781 -9.67 15.36 27.01
N GLU A 782 -9.93 15.16 28.30
CA GLU A 782 -11.24 14.86 28.86
C GLU A 782 -12.20 16.05 28.62
N LEU A 783 -13.36 15.78 28.03
CA LEU A 783 -14.47 16.73 27.93
C LEU A 783 -15.33 16.62 29.20
N THR A 784 -15.29 17.63 30.05
CA THR A 784 -16.27 17.83 31.12
C THR A 784 -17.40 18.73 30.63
N ASN A 785 -18.63 18.27 30.83
CA ASN A 785 -19.87 19.01 30.56
C ASN A 785 -20.03 20.14 31.59
N GLU A 786 -19.85 21.39 31.18
CA GLU A 786 -20.44 22.54 31.87
C GLU A 786 -20.65 23.72 30.90
N ASN A 787 -21.91 24.20 30.85
CA ASN A 787 -22.35 25.51 30.36
C ASN A 787 -22.54 25.72 28.84
N VAL A 788 -23.56 25.06 28.28
CA VAL A 788 -24.36 25.61 27.18
C VAL A 788 -25.31 26.67 27.76
N LEU A 789 -25.05 27.96 27.55
CA LEU A 789 -26.02 29.07 27.45
C LEU A 789 -25.29 30.41 27.22
N ALA A 790 -25.82 31.21 26.28
CA ALA A 790 -25.36 32.53 25.79
C ALA A 790 -24.13 32.45 24.86
N THR A 791 -24.14 32.98 23.62
CA THR A 791 -24.78 34.19 23.11
C THR A 791 -24.84 34.11 21.58
N ILE A 792 -25.99 34.44 21.00
CA ILE A 792 -26.13 34.85 19.59
C ILE A 792 -25.76 36.33 19.57
N ASP A 793 -24.74 36.72 18.79
CA ASP A 793 -24.76 37.90 17.91
C ASP A 793 -23.38 38.16 17.30
N GLU A 794 -23.40 38.56 16.02
CA GLU A 794 -22.33 39.17 15.21
C GLU A 794 -21.17 38.26 14.71
N LEU A 795 -21.22 37.86 13.43
CA LEU A 795 -20.37 38.44 12.36
C LEU A 795 -20.76 37.88 10.96
N PRO A 796 -20.54 38.65 9.87
CA PRO A 796 -21.14 38.45 8.55
C PRO A 796 -20.26 37.69 7.53
N ASN A 797 -20.93 37.13 6.52
CA ASN A 797 -20.55 36.91 5.11
C ASN A 797 -19.05 36.77 4.76
N ASN A 798 -18.63 35.61 4.24
CA ASN A 798 -18.59 35.32 2.79
C ASN A 798 -17.94 33.97 2.47
N ASP A 799 -18.52 33.29 1.48
CA ASP A 799 -17.95 32.38 0.46
C ASP A 799 -16.77 31.45 0.82
N TYR A 800 -17.00 30.13 0.74
CA TYR A 800 -16.55 29.26 -0.37
C TYR A 800 -16.65 27.76 0.02
N ALA A 801 -16.98 26.96 -1.00
CA ALA A 801 -16.69 25.54 -1.16
C ALA A 801 -17.47 24.52 -0.29
N SER A 802 -18.52 24.00 -0.93
CA SER A 802 -19.01 22.64 -0.76
C SER A 802 -17.90 21.62 -1.04
N ALA A 803 -17.53 20.83 -0.03
CA ALA A 803 -16.99 19.49 -0.18
C ALA A 803 -17.79 18.59 0.77
N GLU A 804 -18.47 17.61 0.20
CA GLU A 804 -19.26 16.58 0.88
C GLU A 804 -18.32 15.62 1.66
N VAL A 805 -18.79 15.16 2.82
CA VAL A 805 -18.26 14.01 3.60
C VAL A 805 -19.33 12.93 3.56
#